data_AF-K0CC39-F1
#
_entry.id   AF-K0CC39-F1
#
_cell.length_a   1.000
_cell.length_b   1.000
_cell.length_c   1.000
_cell.angle_alpha   90.00
_cell.angle_beta   90.00
_cell.angle_gamma   90.00
#
_symmetry.space_group_name_H-M   'P 1'
#
loop_
_entity.id
_entity.type
_entity.pdbx_description
1 polymer ?
#
loop_
_entity_poly.entity_id
_entity_poly.type
_entity_poly.pdbx_seq_one_letter_code
_entity_poly.pdbx_strand_id
1 'polypeptide(L)'
;MTMTAKKGFLLLLIAVLVAAFFLFDLGQYLSLDYLKSQQAAFQELAGEHPLRVLGGFFALYVLVTALSLPGAAILTLAAGALFGFWWALLLVSFASSLGATLAFLASRFLFQDAVQQRFGDRLKKVNAGVEKDGAFYLFTLRLIPVFPFFVINLLMGLTPIRTGTFYWVSQVGMLAGTAVYVNAGTQLGQLENLSGILSPGLIGAFVLLGLFPWLARLPVRFWQTRQIYRGYQKPRHFDRNLVVIGGGSAGLVSAYIGATVKAKVTLVEQQRMGGDCLNTGCVPSKALLKSARIAHLEKQAHHYGFRSIDNEFDFSDIMARVQRVISKVEPHDSVERYTELGVECLHGHARLISPWEVEVDNSTEGNEGTTRLTTRSVILATGAAPLVPPIPGIDQVQALTSDTLWQLKALPERLLVLGGGPIGCELAQAFSRLGSQVTQVEMQSRLMPREDEDAAALVTAALEDSGVRVLTEHKALRFSVENGTSQLHVEHRDQESVLPFDAVLVAVGRRAHTEGLGLSALGITTRANGTIEVNERLQTRFPNIYACGDVAGPYQFTHTAAHQAWYAAVNALFGRLKSFNVDYRVIPWATFTSPEVARVGLNEDDARQQGIAYEVTKYGIDDLDRAIADGVDQGFVKVLTEPGKDRILGVTIVGESAAELISEYVLAMKHGLGLNKILGTIHIYPTLSEANKYAAGEWKKNHKPERLLRWVERFHAWQR
;
A
#
# COMPACT_ATOMS: atom_id res chain seq x y z
N MET A 1 -29.42 18.23 7.96
CA MET A 1 -29.20 19.68 7.72
C MET A 1 -30.40 20.23 6.96
N THR A 2 -31.02 21.30 7.47
CA THR A 2 -32.18 21.95 6.83
C THR A 2 -31.76 22.64 5.54
N MET A 3 -32.29 22.17 4.40
CA MET A 3 -32.13 22.82 3.10
C MET A 3 -32.62 24.27 3.16
N THR A 4 -31.80 25.23 2.73
CA THR A 4 -32.26 26.60 2.56
C THR A 4 -33.25 26.68 1.39
N ALA A 5 -34.32 27.49 1.52
CA ALA A 5 -35.36 27.62 0.50
C ALA A 5 -34.81 27.94 -0.91
N LYS A 6 -33.74 28.75 -0.99
CA LYS A 6 -33.03 29.07 -2.24
C LYS A 6 -32.33 27.86 -2.86
N LYS A 7 -31.73 26.98 -2.05
CA LYS A 7 -31.10 25.73 -2.50
C LYS A 7 -32.15 24.74 -3.00
N GLY A 8 -33.28 24.63 -2.29
CA GLY A 8 -34.41 23.80 -2.69
C GLY A 8 -35.03 24.23 -4.03
N PHE A 9 -35.26 25.54 -4.20
CA PHE A 9 -35.78 26.09 -5.47
C PHE A 9 -34.85 25.82 -6.66
N LEU A 10 -33.54 26.04 -6.48
CA LEU A 10 -32.57 25.84 -7.57
C LEU A 10 -32.45 24.36 -7.96
N LEU A 11 -32.54 23.45 -6.99
CA LEU A 11 -32.56 22.00 -7.25
C LEU A 11 -33.84 21.56 -7.96
N LEU A 12 -34.99 22.11 -7.55
CA LEU A 12 -36.25 21.88 -8.25
C LEU A 12 -36.18 22.37 -9.70
N LEU A 13 -35.63 23.57 -9.93
CA LEU A 13 -35.46 24.13 -11.27
C LEU A 13 -34.56 23.24 -12.14
N ILE A 14 -33.41 22.81 -11.63
CA ILE A 14 -32.51 21.89 -12.34
C ILE A 14 -33.23 20.57 -12.65
N ALA A 15 -33.95 20.00 -11.66
CA ALA A 15 -34.70 18.76 -11.85
C ALA A 15 -35.79 18.90 -12.91
N VAL A 16 -36.52 20.03 -12.93
CA VAL A 16 -37.54 20.33 -13.94
C VAL A 16 -36.92 20.48 -15.33
N LEU A 17 -35.80 21.18 -15.46
CA LEU A 17 -35.11 21.35 -16.74
C LEU A 17 -34.58 20.02 -17.30
N VAL A 18 -34.00 19.18 -16.45
CA VAL A 18 -33.53 17.84 -16.83
C VAL A 18 -34.72 16.94 -17.18
N ALA A 19 -35.79 16.95 -16.38
CA ALA A 19 -36.99 16.19 -16.65
C ALA A 19 -37.66 16.61 -17.96
N ALA A 20 -37.78 17.92 -18.22
CA ALA A 20 -38.31 18.46 -19.47
C ALA A 20 -37.49 17.98 -20.67
N PHE A 21 -36.16 17.95 -20.57
CA PHE A 21 -35.30 17.45 -21.64
C PHE A 21 -35.63 16.00 -22.04
N PHE A 22 -35.85 15.11 -21.08
CA PHE A 22 -36.18 13.71 -21.37
C PHE A 22 -37.67 13.48 -21.69
N LEU A 23 -38.58 14.19 -21.01
CA LEU A 23 -40.04 14.04 -21.21
C LEU A 23 -40.49 14.55 -22.58
N PHE A 24 -39.90 15.63 -23.08
CA PHE A 24 -40.19 16.18 -24.40
C PHE A 24 -39.26 15.64 -25.49
N ASP A 25 -38.46 14.62 -25.18
CA ASP A 25 -37.46 14.03 -26.07
C ASP A 25 -36.62 15.07 -26.82
N LEU A 26 -36.16 16.10 -26.10
CA LEU A 26 -35.41 17.21 -26.70
C LEU A 26 -34.04 16.77 -27.24
N GLY A 27 -33.60 15.56 -26.87
CA GLY A 27 -32.40 14.92 -27.41
C GLY A 27 -32.48 14.67 -28.91
N GLN A 28 -33.68 14.47 -29.48
CA GLN A 28 -33.86 14.29 -30.93
C GLN A 28 -33.35 15.51 -31.74
N TYR A 29 -33.51 16.71 -31.19
CA TYR A 29 -33.05 17.96 -31.79
C TYR A 29 -31.53 18.15 -31.69
N LEU A 30 -30.87 17.38 -30.82
CA LEU A 30 -29.42 17.33 -30.65
C LEU A 30 -28.81 16.12 -31.38
N SER A 31 -29.54 15.49 -32.31
CA SER A 31 -29.03 14.41 -33.16
C SER A 31 -28.34 14.95 -34.41
N LEU A 32 -27.34 14.21 -34.91
CA LEU A 32 -26.64 14.56 -36.15
C LEU A 32 -27.60 14.64 -37.35
N ASP A 33 -28.57 13.74 -37.42
CA ASP A 33 -29.54 13.68 -38.53
C ASP A 33 -30.45 14.90 -38.55
N TYR A 34 -30.97 15.33 -37.39
CA TYR A 34 -31.79 16.53 -37.28
C TYR A 34 -31.00 17.79 -37.63
N LEU A 35 -29.79 17.92 -37.07
CA LEU A 35 -28.92 19.07 -37.33
C LEU A 35 -28.50 19.17 -38.80
N LYS A 36 -28.29 18.03 -39.48
CA LYS A 36 -28.03 17.99 -40.92
C LYS A 36 -29.27 18.40 -41.73
N SER A 37 -30.46 17.93 -41.34
CA SER A 37 -31.72 18.29 -42.02
C SER A 37 -32.06 19.78 -41.95
N GLN A 38 -31.63 20.46 -40.88
CA GLN A 38 -31.85 21.89 -40.65
C GLN A 38 -30.64 22.77 -41.04
N GLN A 39 -29.57 22.19 -41.59
CA GLN A 39 -28.31 22.90 -41.86
C GLN A 39 -28.52 24.12 -42.77
N ALA A 40 -29.30 23.98 -43.86
CA ALA A 40 -29.57 25.07 -44.79
C ALA A 40 -30.35 26.22 -44.13
N ALA A 41 -31.37 25.90 -43.33
CA ALA A 41 -32.16 26.89 -42.59
C ALA A 41 -31.31 27.63 -41.54
N PHE A 42 -30.40 26.93 -40.86
CA PHE A 42 -29.46 27.56 -39.92
C PHE A 42 -28.44 28.46 -40.63
N GLN A 43 -27.96 28.08 -41.82
CA GLN A 43 -27.03 28.90 -42.61
C GLN A 43 -27.69 30.18 -43.13
N GLU A 44 -28.95 30.11 -43.57
CA GLU A 44 -29.74 31.27 -43.97
C GLU A 44 -29.99 32.22 -42.79
N LEU A 45 -30.43 31.68 -41.65
CA LEU A 45 -30.65 32.46 -40.42
C LEU A 45 -29.35 33.08 -39.86
N ALA A 46 -28.21 32.36 -40.00
CA ALA A 46 -26.90 32.87 -39.62
C ALA A 46 -26.41 33.99 -40.56
N GLY A 47 -26.83 33.98 -41.83
CA GLY A 47 -26.58 35.06 -42.79
C GLY A 47 -27.35 36.33 -42.47
N GLU A 48 -28.62 36.22 -42.08
CA GLU A 48 -29.48 37.38 -41.77
C GLU A 48 -29.24 37.96 -40.36
N HIS A 49 -28.99 37.09 -39.37
CA HIS A 49 -28.88 37.48 -37.96
C HIS A 49 -27.71 36.78 -37.23
N PRO A 50 -26.45 37.00 -37.66
CA PRO A 50 -25.29 36.25 -37.19
C PRO A 50 -25.09 36.30 -35.67
N LEU A 51 -25.25 37.48 -35.05
CA LEU A 51 -25.06 37.65 -33.61
C LEU A 51 -26.14 36.93 -32.77
N ARG A 52 -27.38 36.85 -33.26
CA ARG A 52 -28.47 36.16 -32.54
C ARG A 52 -28.28 34.65 -32.59
N VAL A 53 -27.88 34.11 -33.74
CA VAL A 53 -27.62 32.67 -33.91
C VAL A 53 -26.41 32.24 -33.08
N LEU A 54 -25.31 32.99 -33.13
CA LEU A 54 -24.12 32.71 -32.31
C LEU A 54 -24.44 32.80 -30.81
N GLY A 55 -25.17 33.83 -30.37
CA GLY A 55 -25.56 34.00 -28.97
C GLY A 55 -26.51 32.90 -28.47
N GLY A 56 -27.49 32.51 -29.28
CA GLY A 56 -28.42 31.42 -28.96
C GLY A 56 -27.72 30.08 -28.88
N PHE A 57 -26.83 29.77 -29.83
CA PHE A 57 -26.04 28.55 -29.82
C PHE A 57 -25.08 28.50 -28.63
N PHE A 58 -24.44 29.63 -28.30
CA PHE A 58 -23.58 29.74 -27.11
C PHE A 58 -24.37 29.45 -25.82
N ALA A 59 -25.53 30.08 -25.64
CA ALA A 59 -26.38 29.87 -24.46
C ALA A 59 -26.87 28.42 -24.34
N LEU A 60 -27.30 27.81 -25.46
CA LEU A 60 -27.70 26.41 -25.51
C LEU A 60 -26.54 25.48 -25.12
N TYR A 61 -25.35 25.71 -25.67
CA TYR A 61 -24.18 24.91 -25.37
C TYR A 61 -23.80 25.01 -23.88
N VAL A 62 -23.79 26.22 -23.31
CA VAL A 62 -23.54 26.44 -21.89
C VAL A 62 -24.56 25.69 -21.03
N LEU A 63 -25.85 25.75 -21.38
CA LEU A 63 -26.93 25.09 -20.64
C LEU A 63 -26.78 23.56 -20.66
N VAL A 64 -26.59 22.97 -21.85
CA VAL A 64 -26.38 21.52 -22.03
C VAL A 64 -25.19 21.05 -21.21
N THR A 65 -24.09 21.81 -21.25
CA THR A 65 -22.86 21.50 -20.52
C THR A 65 -23.02 21.67 -19.00
N ALA A 66 -23.69 22.73 -18.54
CA ALA A 66 -23.91 23.01 -17.12
C ALA A 66 -24.83 21.98 -16.45
N LEU A 67 -25.87 21.55 -17.16
CA LEU A 67 -26.80 20.50 -16.72
C LEU A 67 -26.25 19.09 -16.94
N SER A 68 -25.05 18.96 -17.54
CA SER A 68 -24.42 17.66 -17.87
C SER A 68 -25.32 16.77 -18.74
N LEU A 69 -26.09 17.37 -19.65
CA LEU A 69 -26.98 16.66 -20.57
C LEU A 69 -26.19 15.96 -21.68
N PRO A 70 -26.67 14.81 -22.19
CA PRO A 70 -26.08 14.18 -23.37
C PRO A 70 -26.25 15.08 -24.60
N GLY A 71 -25.23 15.15 -25.47
CA GLY A 71 -25.30 15.91 -26.72
C GLY A 71 -24.22 16.99 -26.92
N ALA A 72 -23.41 17.31 -25.90
CA ALA A 72 -22.34 18.31 -26.05
C ALA A 72 -21.31 17.99 -27.16
N ALA A 73 -21.00 16.70 -27.35
CA ALA A 73 -20.13 16.26 -28.45
C ALA A 73 -20.77 16.50 -29.82
N ILE A 74 -22.08 16.22 -29.95
CA ILE A 74 -22.82 16.45 -31.18
C ILE A 74 -22.92 17.95 -31.46
N LEU A 75 -23.22 18.77 -30.45
CA LEU A 75 -23.18 20.23 -30.56
C LEU A 75 -21.80 20.75 -30.98
N THR A 76 -20.70 20.14 -30.52
CA THR A 76 -19.35 20.54 -30.95
C THR A 76 -19.12 20.23 -32.44
N LEU A 77 -19.57 19.07 -32.92
CA LEU A 77 -19.51 18.71 -34.34
C LEU A 77 -20.41 19.64 -35.18
N ALA A 78 -21.61 19.92 -34.70
CA ALA A 78 -22.57 20.81 -35.33
C ALA A 78 -22.03 22.23 -35.44
N ALA A 79 -21.38 22.74 -34.39
CA ALA A 79 -20.74 24.05 -34.41
C ALA A 79 -19.72 24.13 -35.55
N GLY A 80 -18.89 23.09 -35.71
CA GLY A 80 -17.94 23.00 -36.82
C GLY A 80 -18.63 23.03 -38.19
N ALA A 81 -19.68 22.24 -38.38
CA ALA A 81 -20.44 22.19 -39.63
C ALA A 81 -21.15 23.52 -39.97
N LEU A 82 -21.64 24.24 -38.96
CA LEU A 82 -22.46 25.45 -39.11
C LEU A 82 -21.64 26.74 -39.24
N PHE A 83 -20.58 26.89 -38.44
CA PHE A 83 -19.86 28.15 -38.30
C PHE A 83 -18.43 28.13 -38.86
N GLY A 84 -17.95 26.96 -39.31
CA GLY A 84 -16.57 26.80 -39.75
C GLY A 84 -15.58 26.72 -38.59
N PHE A 85 -14.35 26.32 -38.87
CA PHE A 85 -13.38 25.93 -37.84
C PHE A 85 -13.11 27.02 -36.80
N TRP A 86 -12.74 28.23 -37.24
CA TRP A 86 -12.28 29.29 -36.33
C TRP A 86 -13.39 29.84 -35.43
N TRP A 87 -14.57 30.10 -35.98
CA TRP A 87 -15.71 30.60 -35.21
C TRP A 87 -16.27 29.54 -34.27
N ALA A 88 -16.37 28.28 -34.72
CA ALA A 88 -16.80 27.18 -33.88
C ALA A 88 -15.81 26.89 -32.75
N LEU A 89 -14.50 26.93 -33.03
CA LEU A 89 -13.47 26.72 -32.00
C LEU A 89 -13.56 27.80 -30.91
N LEU A 90 -13.70 29.07 -31.30
CA LEU A 90 -13.87 30.16 -30.34
C LEU A 90 -15.16 30.00 -29.54
N LEU A 91 -16.30 29.80 -30.21
CA LEU A 91 -17.59 29.69 -29.56
C LEU A 91 -17.64 28.51 -28.58
N VAL A 92 -17.27 27.31 -29.04
CA VAL A 92 -17.35 26.09 -28.24
C VAL A 92 -16.33 26.11 -27.10
N SER A 93 -15.12 26.64 -27.31
CA SER A 93 -14.10 26.71 -26.27
C SER A 93 -14.59 27.50 -25.06
N PHE A 94 -15.14 28.70 -25.26
CA PHE A 94 -15.67 29.52 -24.16
C PHE A 94 -16.98 28.96 -23.59
N ALA A 95 -17.90 28.48 -24.43
CA ALA A 95 -19.18 27.93 -23.97
C ALA A 95 -18.98 26.68 -23.10
N SER A 96 -18.09 25.78 -23.52
CA SER A 96 -17.77 24.54 -22.78
C SER A 96 -17.10 24.81 -21.44
N SER A 97 -16.16 25.76 -21.35
CA SER A 97 -15.51 26.13 -20.08
C SER A 97 -16.47 26.81 -19.11
N LEU A 98 -17.34 27.69 -19.60
CA LEU A 98 -18.34 28.34 -18.77
C LEU A 98 -19.37 27.32 -18.25
N GLY A 99 -19.90 26.47 -19.11
CA GLY A 99 -20.83 25.40 -18.72
C GLY A 99 -20.19 24.40 -17.75
N ALA A 100 -18.94 23.98 -17.99
CA ALA A 100 -18.19 23.13 -17.07
C ALA A 100 -18.03 23.77 -15.69
N THR A 101 -17.80 25.09 -15.65
CA THR A 101 -17.66 25.84 -14.38
C THR A 101 -18.99 25.91 -13.63
N LEU A 102 -20.12 26.07 -14.33
CA LEU A 102 -21.44 26.01 -13.71
C LEU A 102 -21.74 24.61 -13.13
N ALA A 103 -21.43 23.54 -13.88
CA ALA A 103 -21.56 22.17 -13.38
C ALA A 103 -20.67 21.90 -12.16
N PHE A 104 -19.44 22.41 -12.17
CA PHE A 104 -18.50 22.37 -11.05
C PHE A 104 -19.07 23.07 -9.80
N LEU A 105 -19.62 24.29 -9.96
CA LEU A 105 -20.23 25.04 -8.87
C LEU A 105 -21.49 24.36 -8.33
N ALA A 106 -22.31 23.79 -9.22
CA ALA A 106 -23.48 23.01 -8.83
C ALA A 106 -23.06 21.78 -7.99
N SER A 107 -22.02 21.05 -8.39
CA SER A 107 -21.47 19.96 -7.58
C SER A 107 -20.98 20.44 -6.22
N ARG A 108 -20.22 21.53 -6.18
CA ARG A 108 -19.63 22.09 -4.97
C ARG A 108 -20.66 22.56 -3.95
N PHE A 109 -21.74 23.22 -4.38
CA PHE A 109 -22.67 23.89 -3.47
C PHE A 109 -24.05 23.23 -3.37
N LEU A 110 -24.48 22.51 -4.41
CA LEU A 110 -25.83 21.92 -4.48
C LEU A 110 -25.82 20.42 -4.21
N PHE A 111 -24.88 19.68 -4.81
CA PHE A 111 -24.89 18.21 -4.82
C PHE A 111 -23.77 17.54 -4.02
N GLN A 112 -23.09 18.28 -3.13
CA GLN A 112 -21.90 17.81 -2.43
C GLN A 112 -22.07 16.42 -1.79
N ASP A 113 -23.10 16.25 -0.95
CA ASP A 113 -23.35 15.01 -0.21
C ASP A 113 -23.68 13.82 -1.14
N ALA A 114 -24.51 14.06 -2.16
CA ALA A 114 -24.93 13.04 -3.11
C ALA A 114 -23.79 12.56 -4.01
N VAL A 115 -22.94 13.48 -4.48
CA VAL A 115 -21.77 13.14 -5.29
C VAL A 115 -20.71 12.45 -4.42
N GLN A 116 -20.52 12.89 -3.18
CA GLN A 116 -19.57 12.29 -2.23
C GLN A 116 -19.96 10.86 -1.86
N GLN A 117 -21.24 10.58 -1.62
CA GLN A 117 -21.72 9.23 -1.34
C GLN A 117 -21.53 8.28 -2.54
N ARG A 118 -21.74 8.77 -3.77
CA ARG A 118 -21.63 7.96 -4.98
C ARG A 118 -20.19 7.71 -5.45
N PHE A 119 -19.26 8.62 -5.14
CA PHE A 119 -17.89 8.57 -5.66
C PHE A 119 -16.78 8.56 -4.59
N GLY A 120 -17.12 8.39 -3.30
CA GLY A 120 -16.21 8.56 -2.15
C GLY A 120 -14.82 7.93 -2.28
N ASP A 121 -14.72 6.66 -2.67
CA ASP A 121 -13.42 5.97 -2.80
C ASP A 121 -12.58 6.49 -3.97
N ARG A 122 -13.22 6.87 -5.08
CA ARG A 122 -12.55 7.49 -6.23
C ARG A 122 -12.13 8.92 -5.89
N LEU A 123 -12.89 9.59 -5.03
CA LEU A 123 -12.64 10.96 -4.60
C LEU A 123 -11.32 11.08 -3.84
N LYS A 124 -10.98 10.12 -2.96
CA LYS A 124 -9.72 10.13 -2.22
C LYS A 124 -8.49 10.22 -3.15
N LYS A 125 -8.49 9.42 -4.23
CA LYS A 125 -7.42 9.44 -5.23
C LYS A 125 -7.35 10.74 -6.02
N VAL A 126 -8.52 11.30 -6.36
CA VAL A 126 -8.62 12.57 -7.10
C VAL A 126 -8.19 13.74 -6.22
N ASN A 127 -8.60 13.79 -4.96
CA ASN A 127 -8.19 14.82 -4.00
C ASN A 127 -6.68 14.78 -3.76
N ALA A 128 -6.10 13.61 -3.51
CA ALA A 128 -4.65 13.46 -3.35
C ALA A 128 -3.88 13.93 -4.61
N GLY A 129 -4.41 13.63 -5.80
CA GLY A 129 -3.84 14.12 -7.06
C GLY A 129 -3.92 15.64 -7.22
N VAL A 130 -5.05 16.25 -6.84
CA VAL A 130 -5.23 17.72 -6.88
C VAL A 130 -4.41 18.43 -5.82
N GLU A 131 -4.25 17.87 -4.62
CA GLU A 131 -3.38 18.43 -3.57
C GLU A 131 -1.91 18.42 -4.00
N LYS A 132 -1.48 17.35 -4.68
CA LYS A 132 -0.11 17.20 -5.15
C LYS A 132 0.22 18.05 -6.38
N ASP A 133 -0.60 17.95 -7.43
CA ASP A 133 -0.30 18.51 -8.76
C ASP A 133 -1.20 19.70 -9.13
N GLY A 134 -2.21 20.03 -8.31
CA GLY A 134 -3.05 21.23 -8.46
C GLY A 134 -3.71 21.37 -9.83
N ALA A 135 -3.53 22.55 -10.43
CA ALA A 135 -4.01 22.90 -11.77
C ALA A 135 -3.59 21.87 -12.84
N PHE A 136 -2.41 21.27 -12.68
CA PHE A 136 -1.83 20.37 -13.65
C PHE A 136 -2.53 19.00 -13.68
N TYR A 137 -3.05 18.55 -12.53
CA TYR A 137 -3.84 17.33 -12.44
C TYR A 137 -5.10 17.44 -13.30
N LEU A 138 -5.84 18.54 -13.15
CA LEU A 138 -7.01 18.85 -13.96
C LEU A 138 -6.67 18.97 -15.45
N PHE A 139 -5.58 19.67 -15.79
CA PHE A 139 -5.11 19.78 -17.17
C PHE A 139 -4.88 18.39 -17.78
N THR A 140 -4.19 17.51 -17.06
CA THR A 140 -3.93 16.14 -17.52
C THR A 140 -5.21 15.34 -17.70
N LEU A 141 -6.17 15.44 -16.77
CA LEU A 141 -7.47 14.78 -16.89
C LEU A 141 -8.27 15.22 -18.12
N ARG A 142 -8.22 16.52 -18.47
CA ARG A 142 -8.88 17.05 -19.69
C ARG A 142 -8.28 16.50 -20.99
N LEU A 143 -7.03 16.06 -20.94
CA LEU A 143 -6.36 15.40 -22.07
C LEU A 143 -6.67 13.90 -22.17
N ILE A 144 -7.41 13.28 -21.23
CA ILE A 144 -7.72 11.84 -21.23
C ILE A 144 -9.16 11.60 -21.72
N PRO A 145 -9.40 11.02 -22.91
CA PRO A 145 -10.75 10.84 -23.45
C PRO A 145 -11.59 9.80 -22.70
N VAL A 146 -10.94 8.90 -21.97
CA VAL A 146 -11.60 7.81 -21.24
C VAL A 146 -12.48 8.33 -20.10
N PHE A 147 -12.17 9.51 -19.56
CA PHE A 147 -12.99 10.10 -18.50
C PHE A 147 -14.13 10.91 -19.11
N PRO A 148 -15.40 10.58 -18.81
CA PRO A 148 -16.52 11.36 -19.31
C PRO A 148 -16.42 12.81 -18.83
N PHE A 149 -16.60 13.75 -19.76
CA PHE A 149 -16.44 15.19 -19.52
C PHE A 149 -17.19 15.71 -18.29
N PHE A 150 -18.44 15.27 -18.11
CA PHE A 150 -19.28 15.70 -17.00
C PHE A 150 -18.77 15.19 -15.64
N VAL A 151 -18.18 13.97 -15.61
CA VAL A 151 -17.65 13.36 -14.38
C VAL A 151 -16.50 14.20 -13.84
N ILE A 152 -15.62 14.72 -14.71
CA ILE A 152 -14.52 15.60 -14.29
C ILE A 152 -15.06 16.86 -13.62
N ASN A 153 -16.08 17.49 -14.21
CA ASN A 153 -16.69 18.72 -13.66
C ASN A 153 -17.27 18.48 -12.27
N LEU A 154 -18.02 17.40 -12.10
CA LEU A 154 -18.66 17.04 -10.84
C LEU A 154 -17.63 16.69 -9.76
N LEU A 155 -16.65 15.84 -10.08
CA LEU A 155 -15.63 15.42 -9.11
C LEU A 155 -14.76 16.60 -8.67
N MET A 156 -14.34 17.47 -9.60
CA MET A 156 -13.50 18.61 -9.26
C MET A 156 -14.20 19.59 -8.31
N GLY A 157 -15.54 19.70 -8.37
CA GLY A 157 -16.34 20.53 -7.45
C GLY A 157 -16.14 20.17 -5.97
N LEU A 158 -15.77 18.92 -5.70
CA LEU A 158 -15.52 18.39 -4.35
C LEU A 158 -14.05 18.48 -3.91
N THR A 159 -13.16 18.94 -4.79
CA THR A 159 -11.71 19.08 -4.50
C THR A 159 -11.39 20.49 -3.98
N PRO A 160 -10.22 20.75 -3.37
CA PRO A 160 -9.83 22.10 -2.90
C PRO A 160 -9.47 23.09 -4.02
N ILE A 161 -9.59 22.74 -5.30
CA ILE A 161 -9.21 23.62 -6.42
C ILE A 161 -10.05 24.91 -6.45
N ARG A 162 -9.40 26.06 -6.71
CA ARG A 162 -10.09 27.35 -6.84
C ARG A 162 -10.88 27.40 -8.15
N THR A 163 -12.08 28.01 -8.12
CA THR A 163 -12.96 28.13 -9.30
C THR A 163 -12.28 28.81 -10.48
N GLY A 164 -11.52 29.89 -10.23
CA GLY A 164 -10.78 30.58 -11.30
C GLY A 164 -9.70 29.69 -11.94
N THR A 165 -8.99 28.90 -11.13
CA THR A 165 -8.03 27.91 -11.64
C THR A 165 -8.72 26.83 -12.47
N PHE A 166 -9.87 26.33 -12.00
CA PHE A 166 -10.67 25.35 -12.75
C PHE A 166 -11.07 25.87 -14.14
N TYR A 167 -11.54 27.12 -14.22
CA TYR A 167 -11.96 27.75 -15.49
C TYR A 167 -10.80 27.85 -16.47
N TRP A 168 -9.70 28.50 -16.09
CA TRP A 168 -8.57 28.73 -17.00
C TRP A 168 -7.88 27.44 -17.44
N VAL A 169 -7.73 26.49 -16.52
CA VAL A 169 -7.18 25.18 -16.86
C VAL A 169 -8.10 24.41 -17.80
N SER A 170 -9.42 24.47 -17.58
CA SER A 170 -10.38 23.83 -18.49
C SER A 170 -10.35 24.50 -19.87
N GLN A 171 -10.29 25.84 -19.93
CA GLN A 171 -10.19 26.58 -21.19
C GLN A 171 -8.99 26.12 -22.02
N VAL A 172 -7.81 26.05 -21.40
CA VAL A 172 -6.58 25.66 -22.10
C VAL A 172 -6.54 24.15 -22.37
N GLY A 173 -6.92 23.32 -21.39
CA GLY A 173 -6.86 21.86 -21.47
C GLY A 173 -7.86 21.24 -22.45
N MET A 174 -8.99 21.91 -22.70
CA MET A 174 -10.03 21.43 -23.63
C MET A 174 -9.86 21.99 -25.03
N LEU A 175 -9.09 23.07 -25.22
CA LEU A 175 -8.96 23.78 -26.50
C LEU A 175 -8.54 22.85 -27.64
N ALA A 176 -7.52 22.03 -27.40
CA ALA A 176 -6.99 21.15 -28.43
C ALA A 176 -7.96 20.01 -28.77
N GLY A 177 -8.62 19.41 -27.77
CA GLY A 177 -9.69 18.43 -28.01
C GLY A 177 -10.87 19.06 -28.77
N THR A 178 -11.26 20.28 -28.37
CA THR A 178 -12.30 21.07 -29.04
C THR A 178 -11.94 21.31 -30.50
N ALA A 179 -10.69 21.68 -30.80
CA ALA A 179 -10.21 21.86 -32.17
C ALA A 179 -10.35 20.59 -33.01
N VAL A 180 -10.03 19.41 -32.44
CA VAL A 180 -10.19 18.14 -33.18
C VAL A 180 -11.67 17.84 -33.47
N TYR A 181 -12.56 17.98 -32.49
CA TYR A 181 -14.00 17.77 -32.68
C TYR A 181 -14.60 18.80 -33.65
N VAL A 182 -14.25 20.07 -33.52
CA VAL A 182 -14.70 21.13 -34.43
C VAL A 182 -14.21 20.86 -35.85
N ASN A 183 -12.95 20.44 -36.03
CA ASN A 183 -12.41 20.09 -37.33
C ASN A 183 -13.12 18.88 -37.95
N ALA A 184 -13.40 17.84 -37.17
CA ALA A 184 -14.22 16.71 -37.61
C ALA A 184 -15.62 17.18 -38.03
N GLY A 185 -16.23 18.08 -37.27
CA GLY A 185 -17.50 18.72 -37.60
C GLY A 185 -17.47 19.50 -38.92
N THR A 186 -16.44 20.33 -39.14
CA THR A 186 -16.28 21.08 -40.39
C THR A 186 -16.13 20.17 -41.60
N GLN A 187 -15.45 19.03 -41.45
CA GLN A 187 -15.30 18.04 -42.52
C GLN A 187 -16.60 17.29 -42.77
N LEU A 188 -17.31 16.87 -41.71
CA LEU A 188 -18.61 16.21 -41.81
C LEU A 188 -19.68 17.10 -42.47
N GLY A 189 -19.65 18.41 -42.21
CA GLY A 189 -20.56 19.38 -42.82
C GLY A 189 -20.35 19.59 -44.34
N GLN A 190 -19.23 19.11 -44.89
CA GLN A 190 -18.89 19.18 -46.31
C GLN A 190 -19.18 17.86 -47.07
N LEU A 191 -19.62 16.81 -46.37
CA LEU A 191 -19.85 15.49 -46.97
C LEU A 191 -21.28 15.33 -47.50
N GLU A 192 -21.42 15.32 -48.82
CA GLU A 192 -22.69 15.07 -49.53
C GLU A 192 -23.09 13.57 -49.48
N ASN A 193 -22.13 12.63 -49.42
CA ASN A 193 -22.37 11.17 -49.51
C ASN A 193 -21.66 10.35 -48.40
N LEU A 194 -22.26 9.21 -47.99
CA LEU A 194 -21.74 8.29 -46.95
C LEU A 194 -20.36 7.67 -47.27
N SER A 195 -19.95 7.61 -48.54
CA SER A 195 -18.63 7.13 -48.96
C SER A 195 -17.47 8.05 -48.58
N GLY A 196 -17.74 9.33 -48.28
CA GLY A 196 -16.73 10.30 -47.84
C GLY A 196 -16.32 10.19 -46.36
N ILE A 197 -17.01 9.34 -45.59
CA ILE A 197 -16.65 9.01 -44.20
C ILE A 197 -15.29 8.29 -44.13
N LEU A 198 -14.88 7.60 -45.21
CA LEU A 198 -13.56 6.96 -45.35
C LEU A 198 -12.50 7.89 -45.99
N SER A 199 -12.73 9.20 -46.03
CA SER A 199 -11.72 10.13 -46.56
C SER A 199 -10.45 10.14 -45.70
N PRO A 200 -9.24 10.21 -46.30
CA PRO A 200 -7.99 10.28 -45.56
C PRO A 200 -7.94 11.41 -44.52
N GLY A 201 -8.63 12.52 -44.78
CA GLY A 201 -8.75 13.65 -43.84
C GLY A 201 -9.54 13.31 -42.57
N LEU A 202 -10.68 12.62 -42.71
CA LEU A 202 -11.53 12.27 -41.57
C LEU A 202 -10.93 11.11 -40.76
N ILE A 203 -10.34 10.11 -41.44
CA ILE A 203 -9.55 9.05 -40.79
C ILE A 203 -8.38 9.66 -40.02
N GLY A 204 -7.66 10.61 -40.63
CA GLY A 204 -6.60 11.37 -39.98
C GLY A 204 -7.07 12.11 -38.73
N ALA A 205 -8.24 12.76 -38.78
CA ALA A 205 -8.84 13.44 -37.63
C ALA A 205 -9.22 12.48 -36.50
N PHE A 206 -9.79 11.30 -36.82
CA PHE A 206 -10.11 10.27 -35.81
C PHE A 206 -8.87 9.62 -35.20
N VAL A 207 -7.84 9.36 -36.00
CA VAL A 207 -6.53 8.86 -35.51
C VAL A 207 -5.88 9.91 -34.61
N LEU A 208 -5.89 11.18 -35.01
CA LEU A 208 -5.44 12.29 -34.15
C LEU A 208 -6.28 12.37 -32.87
N LEU A 209 -7.60 12.20 -32.92
CA LEU A 209 -8.46 12.19 -31.73
C LEU A 209 -8.09 11.05 -30.77
N GLY A 210 -7.71 9.88 -31.29
CA GLY A 210 -7.23 8.74 -30.50
C GLY A 210 -5.81 8.90 -29.95
N LEU A 211 -4.89 9.51 -30.72
CA LEU A 211 -3.46 9.65 -30.35
C LEU A 211 -3.11 10.94 -29.62
N PHE A 212 -3.88 12.02 -29.84
CA PHE A 212 -3.68 13.34 -29.24
C PHE A 212 -3.52 13.30 -27.72
N PRO A 213 -4.31 12.54 -26.95
CA PRO A 213 -4.12 12.35 -25.51
C PRO A 213 -2.72 11.89 -25.09
N TRP A 214 -2.13 11.00 -25.88
CA TRP A 214 -0.79 10.47 -25.63
C TRP A 214 0.27 11.49 -26.04
N LEU A 215 0.12 12.10 -27.21
CA LEU A 215 1.01 13.13 -27.72
C LEU A 215 1.04 14.37 -26.81
N ALA A 216 -0.10 14.81 -26.29
CA ALA A 216 -0.22 15.96 -25.40
C ALA A 216 0.43 15.73 -24.02
N ARG A 217 0.56 14.47 -23.58
CA ARG A 217 1.23 14.13 -22.30
C ARG A 217 2.75 14.10 -22.39
N LEU A 218 3.33 13.90 -23.58
CA LEU A 218 4.78 13.86 -23.77
C LEU A 218 5.49 15.17 -23.38
N PRO A 219 5.09 16.36 -23.89
CA PRO A 219 5.77 17.62 -23.55
C PRO A 219 5.59 17.99 -22.07
N VAL A 220 4.41 17.65 -21.54
CA VAL A 220 4.01 17.83 -20.15
C VAL A 220 4.93 17.03 -19.20
N ARG A 221 5.12 15.74 -19.46
CA ARG A 221 6.07 14.89 -18.71
C ARG A 221 7.52 15.33 -18.89
N PHE A 222 7.89 15.71 -20.11
CA PHE A 222 9.23 16.20 -20.41
C PHE A 222 9.56 17.46 -19.61
N TRP A 223 8.64 18.42 -19.55
CA TRP A 223 8.82 19.66 -18.81
C TRP A 223 8.89 19.42 -17.29
N GLN A 224 8.01 18.58 -16.73
CA GLN A 224 8.08 18.18 -15.33
C GLN A 224 9.42 17.53 -14.98
N THR A 225 9.88 16.62 -15.84
CA THR A 225 11.15 15.90 -15.64
C THR A 225 12.32 16.89 -15.66
N ARG A 226 12.30 17.85 -16.60
CA ARG A 226 13.31 18.90 -16.69
C ARG A 226 13.30 19.85 -15.48
N GLN A 227 12.13 20.13 -14.93
CA GLN A 227 11.99 20.94 -13.71
C GLN A 227 12.53 20.21 -12.48
N ILE A 228 12.25 18.90 -12.35
CA ILE A 228 12.73 18.07 -11.22
C ILE A 228 14.26 18.06 -11.17
N TYR A 229 14.92 17.94 -12.34
CA TYR A 229 16.38 17.88 -12.41
C TYR A 229 17.05 19.26 -12.57
N ARG A 230 16.30 20.37 -12.44
CA ARG A 230 16.86 21.71 -12.56
C ARG A 230 17.94 21.92 -11.48
N GLY A 231 19.13 22.33 -11.90
CA GLY A 231 20.28 22.53 -11.01
C GLY A 231 21.28 21.36 -10.99
N TYR A 232 20.95 20.23 -11.61
CA TYR A 232 21.84 19.08 -11.71
C TYR A 232 22.33 18.87 -13.15
N GLN A 233 23.59 18.50 -13.30
CA GLN A 233 24.16 18.14 -14.60
C GLN A 233 24.07 16.62 -14.79
N LYS A 234 23.41 16.18 -15.85
CA LYS A 234 23.29 14.77 -16.17
C LYS A 234 24.58 14.26 -16.84
N PRO A 235 25.21 13.19 -16.33
CA PRO A 235 26.37 12.57 -16.98
C PRO A 235 26.06 12.14 -18.43
N ARG A 236 27.06 12.28 -19.32
CA ARG A 236 26.94 11.82 -20.72
C ARG A 236 26.92 10.30 -20.83
N HIS A 237 27.70 9.64 -19.98
CA HIS A 237 27.78 8.19 -19.84
C HIS A 237 27.57 7.83 -18.36
N PHE A 238 27.11 6.61 -18.11
CA PHE A 238 26.92 6.10 -16.76
C PHE A 238 27.79 4.86 -16.57
N ASP A 239 28.48 4.79 -15.45
CA ASP A 239 29.34 3.66 -15.10
C ASP A 239 28.53 2.41 -14.81
N ARG A 240 27.30 2.59 -14.29
CA ARG A 240 26.38 1.53 -13.84
C ARG A 240 24.95 1.78 -14.35
N ASN A 241 24.19 0.70 -14.48
CA ASN A 241 22.74 0.79 -14.71
C ASN A 241 21.98 1.02 -13.39
N LEU A 242 22.46 0.40 -12.32
CA LEU A 242 21.81 0.42 -11.02
C LEU A 242 22.88 0.45 -9.92
N VAL A 243 22.70 1.34 -8.95
CA VAL A 243 23.40 1.29 -7.66
C VAL A 243 22.37 0.97 -6.58
N VAL A 244 22.68 -0.01 -5.75
CA VAL A 244 21.86 -0.42 -4.61
C VAL A 244 22.63 -0.08 -3.33
N ILE A 245 21.99 0.62 -2.41
CA ILE A 245 22.61 1.02 -1.13
C ILE A 245 21.94 0.24 0.00
N GLY A 246 22.70 -0.61 0.68
CA GLY A 246 22.26 -1.55 1.70
C GLY A 246 22.20 -2.98 1.16
N GLY A 247 22.89 -3.90 1.82
CA GLY A 247 23.01 -5.34 1.57
C GLY A 247 22.11 -6.20 2.46
N GLY A 248 21.00 -5.64 2.93
CA GLY A 248 19.88 -6.41 3.51
C GLY A 248 18.95 -6.98 2.43
N SER A 249 17.89 -7.70 2.84
CA SER A 249 17.04 -8.47 1.91
C SER A 249 16.47 -7.67 0.74
N ALA A 250 16.06 -6.41 0.93
CA ALA A 250 15.61 -5.56 -0.17
C ALA A 250 16.72 -5.25 -1.18
N GLY A 251 17.92 -4.96 -0.70
CA GLY A 251 19.05 -4.61 -1.56
C GLY A 251 19.62 -5.81 -2.29
N LEU A 252 19.77 -6.92 -1.57
CA LEU A 252 20.17 -8.22 -2.12
C LEU A 252 19.24 -8.68 -3.25
N VAL A 253 17.92 -8.67 -3.02
CA VAL A 253 16.94 -9.02 -4.08
C VAL A 253 16.98 -8.03 -5.24
N SER A 254 17.14 -6.73 -4.99
CA SER A 254 17.26 -5.72 -6.04
C SER A 254 18.50 -5.94 -6.92
N ALA A 255 19.64 -6.24 -6.29
CA ALA A 255 20.90 -6.50 -6.98
C ALA A 255 20.84 -7.81 -7.78
N TYR A 256 20.27 -8.86 -7.19
CA TYR A 256 20.04 -10.14 -7.85
C TYR A 256 19.18 -10.00 -9.12
N ILE A 257 18.06 -9.27 -9.04
CA ILE A 257 17.19 -9.02 -10.19
C ILE A 257 17.94 -8.25 -11.28
N GLY A 258 18.67 -7.19 -10.90
CA GLY A 258 19.44 -6.39 -11.85
C GLY A 258 20.52 -7.21 -12.58
N ALA A 259 21.28 -8.02 -11.85
CA ALA A 259 22.29 -8.90 -12.44
C ALA A 259 21.69 -9.98 -13.34
N THR A 260 20.55 -10.56 -12.93
CA THR A 260 19.82 -11.59 -13.71
C THR A 260 19.42 -11.06 -15.09
N VAL A 261 18.97 -9.80 -15.17
CA VAL A 261 18.64 -9.15 -16.45
C VAL A 261 19.84 -8.51 -17.16
N LYS A 262 21.07 -8.86 -16.74
CA LYS A 262 22.34 -8.42 -17.33
C LYS A 262 22.58 -6.90 -17.25
N ALA A 263 21.98 -6.23 -16.28
CA ALA A 263 22.35 -4.86 -15.94
C ALA A 263 23.68 -4.84 -15.18
N LYS A 264 24.48 -3.79 -15.38
CA LYS A 264 25.68 -3.54 -14.59
C LYS A 264 25.28 -2.94 -13.25
N VAL A 265 25.39 -3.73 -12.17
CA VAL A 265 24.93 -3.39 -10.83
C VAL A 265 26.11 -3.22 -9.88
N THR A 266 26.06 -2.18 -9.06
CA THR A 266 26.91 -2.06 -7.87
C THR A 266 26.03 -2.12 -6.62
N LEU A 267 26.39 -2.96 -5.67
CA LEU A 267 25.79 -3.02 -4.33
C LEU A 267 26.78 -2.44 -3.33
N VAL A 268 26.34 -1.49 -2.52
CA VAL A 268 27.18 -0.87 -1.48
C VAL A 268 26.64 -1.24 -0.10
N GLU A 269 27.47 -1.82 0.74
CA GLU A 269 27.14 -2.19 2.13
C GLU A 269 28.24 -1.68 3.08
N GLN A 270 27.84 -1.04 4.18
CA GLN A 270 28.75 -0.45 5.17
C GLN A 270 29.07 -1.40 6.34
N GLN A 271 28.28 -2.47 6.53
CA GLN A 271 28.41 -3.47 7.59
C GLN A 271 28.50 -4.88 6.98
N ARG A 272 27.90 -5.89 7.64
CA ARG A 272 27.84 -7.27 7.18
C ARG A 272 26.69 -7.44 6.18
N MET A 273 26.95 -8.22 5.13
CA MET A 273 25.93 -8.63 4.17
C MET A 273 24.82 -9.45 4.84
N GLY A 274 23.63 -9.46 4.24
CA GLY A 274 22.42 -10.09 4.80
C GLY A 274 21.57 -9.16 5.66
N GLY A 275 22.16 -8.05 6.13
CA GLY A 275 21.51 -7.06 6.99
C GLY A 275 20.91 -7.69 8.26
N ASP A 276 19.92 -7.01 8.84
CA ASP A 276 19.32 -7.44 10.11
C ASP A 276 18.73 -8.84 10.04
N CYS A 277 18.02 -9.19 8.96
CA CYS A 277 17.28 -10.46 8.89
C CYS A 277 18.17 -11.69 9.17
N LEU A 278 19.37 -11.70 8.59
CA LEU A 278 20.35 -12.78 8.77
C LEU A 278 21.14 -12.62 10.08
N ASN A 279 21.60 -11.40 10.39
CA ASN A 279 22.61 -11.17 11.41
C ASN A 279 22.03 -10.90 12.81
N THR A 280 20.89 -10.19 12.90
CA THR A 280 20.35 -9.67 14.18
C THR A 280 18.83 -9.79 14.32
N GLY A 281 18.15 -10.44 13.38
CA GLY A 281 16.70 -10.43 13.27
C GLY A 281 16.11 -11.83 13.22
N CYS A 282 15.64 -12.22 12.04
CA CYS A 282 14.80 -13.41 11.86
C CYS A 282 15.57 -14.71 12.12
N VAL A 283 16.71 -14.91 11.47
CA VAL A 283 17.47 -16.16 11.61
C VAL A 283 17.87 -16.43 13.06
N PRO A 284 18.49 -15.49 13.81
CA PRO A 284 18.86 -15.74 15.20
C PRO A 284 17.66 -15.91 16.12
N SER A 285 16.61 -15.10 15.98
CA SER A 285 15.40 -15.22 16.82
C SER A 285 14.73 -16.58 16.64
N LYS A 286 14.54 -17.05 15.39
CA LYS A 286 13.86 -18.33 15.14
C LYS A 286 14.72 -19.52 15.60
N ALA A 287 16.04 -19.40 15.54
CA ALA A 287 16.93 -20.38 16.14
C ALA A 287 16.78 -20.45 17.67
N LEU A 288 16.78 -19.30 18.36
CA LEU A 288 16.62 -19.22 19.82
C LEU A 288 15.24 -19.73 20.27
N LEU A 289 14.16 -19.29 19.61
CA LEU A 289 12.79 -19.71 19.90
C LEU A 289 12.62 -21.22 19.83
N LYS A 290 13.26 -21.88 18.86
CA LYS A 290 13.22 -23.34 18.77
C LYS A 290 13.90 -24.01 19.96
N SER A 291 15.05 -23.51 20.40
CA SER A 291 15.73 -24.02 21.62
C SER A 291 14.87 -23.80 22.87
N ALA A 292 14.28 -22.62 23.01
CA ALA A 292 13.38 -22.29 24.12
C ALA A 292 12.12 -23.18 24.14
N ARG A 293 11.54 -23.50 22.96
CA ARG A 293 10.41 -24.43 22.85
C ARG A 293 10.79 -25.84 23.33
N ILE A 294 12.01 -26.30 23.07
CA ILE A 294 12.50 -27.60 23.55
C ILE A 294 12.69 -27.57 25.07
N ALA A 295 13.33 -26.53 25.62
CA ALA A 295 13.51 -26.38 27.06
C ALA A 295 12.18 -26.41 27.83
N HIS A 296 11.15 -25.77 27.28
CA HIS A 296 9.82 -25.73 27.87
C HIS A 296 9.11 -27.09 27.97
N LEU A 297 9.52 -28.11 27.21
CA LEU A 297 8.93 -29.45 27.30
C LEU A 297 9.07 -30.06 28.69
N GLU A 298 10.09 -29.67 29.47
CA GLU A 298 10.24 -30.06 30.87
C GLU A 298 9.00 -29.72 31.69
N LYS A 299 8.46 -28.50 31.55
CA LYS A 299 7.22 -28.07 32.23
C LYS A 299 5.98 -28.79 31.71
N GLN A 300 6.05 -29.45 30.55
CA GLN A 300 4.95 -30.15 29.91
C GLN A 300 5.10 -31.67 29.93
N ALA A 301 6.05 -32.24 30.70
CA ALA A 301 6.33 -33.67 30.70
C ALA A 301 5.07 -34.53 30.90
N HIS A 302 4.28 -34.20 31.93
CA HIS A 302 3.04 -34.93 32.23
C HIS A 302 1.96 -34.79 31.17
N HIS A 303 1.89 -33.63 30.49
CA HIS A 303 0.95 -33.41 29.38
C HIS A 303 1.18 -34.41 28.24
N TYR A 304 2.45 -34.73 27.96
CA TYR A 304 2.84 -35.72 26.95
C TYR A 304 3.00 -37.14 27.50
N GLY A 305 2.53 -37.42 28.72
CA GLY A 305 2.59 -38.76 29.32
C GLY A 305 3.97 -39.18 29.85
N PHE A 306 4.93 -38.26 29.93
CA PHE A 306 6.20 -38.49 30.60
C PHE A 306 6.07 -38.24 32.11
N ARG A 307 6.85 -38.98 32.90
CA ARG A 307 6.94 -38.71 34.36
C ARG A 307 7.78 -37.48 34.65
N SER A 308 8.85 -37.29 33.90
CA SER A 308 9.70 -36.10 33.88
C SER A 308 10.43 -36.04 32.54
N ILE A 309 10.86 -34.84 32.16
CA ILE A 309 11.80 -34.60 31.06
C ILE A 309 12.85 -33.67 31.65
N ASP A 310 14.06 -34.19 31.90
CA ASP A 310 15.13 -33.42 32.51
C ASP A 310 16.00 -32.81 31.40
N ASN A 311 15.92 -31.49 31.22
CA ASN A 311 16.65 -30.76 30.18
C ASN A 311 17.82 -29.98 30.79
N GLU A 312 19.01 -30.57 30.80
CA GLU A 312 20.24 -29.85 31.19
C GLU A 312 20.82 -29.10 29.98
N PHE A 313 20.96 -27.78 30.08
CA PHE A 313 21.57 -26.95 29.04
C PHE A 313 22.38 -25.79 29.61
N ASP A 314 23.43 -25.40 28.88
CA ASP A 314 24.14 -24.15 29.10
C ASP A 314 23.65 -23.09 28.10
N PHE A 315 23.34 -21.88 28.59
CA PHE A 315 22.89 -20.79 27.74
C PHE A 315 23.92 -20.39 26.68
N SER A 316 25.22 -20.45 27.01
CA SER A 316 26.30 -20.15 26.07
C SER A 316 26.33 -21.15 24.90
N ASP A 317 25.98 -22.41 25.11
CA ASP A 317 25.86 -23.42 24.04
C ASP A 317 24.65 -23.16 23.13
N ILE A 318 23.53 -22.70 23.69
CA ILE A 318 22.37 -22.25 22.92
C ILE A 318 22.75 -21.06 22.04
N MET A 319 23.44 -20.08 22.60
CA MET A 319 23.91 -18.91 21.85
C MET A 319 24.95 -19.28 20.80
N ALA A 320 25.86 -20.22 21.10
CA ALA A 320 26.77 -20.78 20.11
C ALA A 320 26.04 -21.49 18.97
N ARG A 321 24.93 -22.20 19.26
CA ARG A 321 24.05 -22.77 18.22
C ARG A 321 23.44 -21.68 17.35
N VAL A 322 22.94 -20.59 17.94
CA VAL A 322 22.42 -19.44 17.18
C VAL A 322 23.48 -18.92 16.21
N GLN A 323 24.71 -18.69 16.67
CA GLN A 323 25.81 -18.25 15.80
C GLN A 323 26.13 -19.27 14.70
N ARG A 324 26.16 -20.58 15.00
CA ARG A 324 26.35 -21.63 13.97
C ARG A 324 25.26 -21.61 12.91
N VAL A 325 24.00 -21.35 13.28
CA VAL A 325 22.89 -21.25 12.33
C VAL A 325 23.07 -20.03 11.42
N ILE A 326 23.47 -18.87 11.97
CA ILE A 326 23.78 -17.68 11.17
C ILE A 326 24.90 -18.00 10.17
N SER A 327 26.04 -18.53 10.62
CA SER A 327 27.18 -18.84 9.75
C SER A 327 26.85 -19.89 8.68
N LYS A 328 25.88 -20.77 8.92
CA LYS A 328 25.43 -21.75 7.92
C LYS A 328 24.56 -21.10 6.83
N VAL A 329 23.82 -20.05 7.15
CA VAL A 329 22.95 -19.32 6.20
C VAL A 329 23.70 -18.19 5.50
N GLU A 330 24.69 -17.59 6.16
CA GLU A 330 25.52 -16.47 5.66
C GLU A 330 26.04 -16.62 4.23
N PRO A 331 26.51 -17.80 3.76
CA PRO A 331 26.98 -17.97 2.37
C PRO A 331 25.91 -17.66 1.32
N HIS A 332 24.62 -17.71 1.69
CA HIS A 332 23.54 -17.34 0.78
C HIS A 332 23.49 -15.84 0.50
N ASP A 333 24.03 -15.00 1.37
CA ASP A 333 23.98 -13.54 1.24
C ASP A 333 25.37 -12.93 1.06
N SER A 334 26.41 -13.75 0.88
CA SER A 334 27.80 -13.28 0.90
C SER A 334 28.22 -12.47 -0.34
N VAL A 335 29.32 -11.73 -0.19
CA VAL A 335 29.94 -10.96 -1.29
C VAL A 335 30.35 -11.87 -2.44
N GLU A 336 30.88 -13.05 -2.14
CA GLU A 336 31.34 -14.03 -3.13
C GLU A 336 30.18 -14.47 -4.03
N ARG A 337 29.05 -14.88 -3.42
CA ARG A 337 27.85 -15.28 -4.18
C ARG A 337 27.37 -14.18 -5.10
N TYR A 338 27.28 -12.94 -4.60
CA TYR A 338 26.79 -11.81 -5.40
C TYR A 338 27.78 -11.40 -6.50
N THR A 339 29.08 -11.55 -6.26
CA THR A 339 30.12 -11.32 -7.26
C THR A 339 30.05 -12.36 -8.38
N GLU A 340 29.86 -13.65 -8.06
CA GLU A 340 29.64 -14.72 -9.04
C GLU A 340 28.40 -14.49 -9.92
N LEU A 341 27.37 -13.87 -9.35
CA LEU A 341 26.15 -13.47 -10.08
C LEU A 341 26.37 -12.27 -11.01
N GLY A 342 27.51 -11.58 -10.91
CA GLY A 342 27.86 -10.41 -11.72
C GLY A 342 27.56 -9.06 -11.07
N VAL A 343 27.36 -9.02 -9.74
CA VAL A 343 27.21 -7.78 -8.97
C VAL A 343 28.57 -7.34 -8.45
N GLU A 344 28.92 -6.08 -8.66
CA GLU A 344 30.08 -5.48 -7.99
C GLU A 344 29.67 -5.10 -6.56
N CYS A 345 30.25 -5.77 -5.57
CA CYS A 345 30.01 -5.45 -4.16
C CYS A 345 31.11 -4.52 -3.64
N LEU A 346 30.71 -3.38 -3.09
CA LEU A 346 31.62 -2.43 -2.45
C LEU A 346 31.30 -2.34 -0.96
N HIS A 347 32.36 -2.37 -0.15
CA HIS A 347 32.25 -2.07 1.27
C HIS A 347 32.46 -0.57 1.50
N GLY A 348 31.55 0.08 2.21
CA GLY A 348 31.67 1.50 2.55
C GLY A 348 30.34 2.23 2.76
N HIS A 349 30.43 3.48 3.22
CA HIS A 349 29.26 4.33 3.42
C HIS A 349 28.90 5.09 2.14
N ALA A 350 27.68 4.90 1.64
CA ALA A 350 27.21 5.55 0.43
C ALA A 350 26.39 6.81 0.71
N ARG A 351 26.68 7.88 -0.03
CA ARG A 351 25.96 9.16 0.02
C ARG A 351 25.55 9.61 -1.37
N LEU A 352 24.30 10.07 -1.51
CA LEU A 352 23.84 10.70 -2.74
C LEU A 352 24.42 12.12 -2.85
N ILE A 353 25.12 12.40 -3.94
CA ILE A 353 25.69 13.73 -4.24
C ILE A 353 24.84 14.46 -5.29
N SER A 354 24.30 13.71 -6.24
CA SER A 354 23.36 14.20 -7.26
C SER A 354 22.35 13.10 -7.59
N PRO A 355 21.32 13.38 -8.39
CA PRO A 355 20.38 12.34 -8.80
C PRO A 355 21.02 11.16 -9.55
N TRP A 356 22.25 11.31 -10.05
CA TRP A 356 22.96 10.30 -10.83
C TRP A 356 24.32 9.91 -10.27
N GLU A 357 24.72 10.47 -9.14
CA GLU A 357 26.05 10.27 -8.56
C GLU A 357 25.93 9.83 -7.11
N VAL A 358 26.60 8.72 -6.82
CA VAL A 358 26.76 8.17 -5.48
C VAL A 358 28.24 8.23 -5.13
N GLU A 359 28.55 8.79 -3.98
CA GLU A 359 29.88 8.74 -3.39
C GLU A 359 29.93 7.63 -2.36
N VAL A 360 30.95 6.79 -2.44
CA VAL A 360 31.20 5.69 -1.52
C VAL A 360 32.48 6.01 -0.76
N ASP A 361 32.34 6.25 0.53
CA ASP A 361 33.48 6.34 1.45
C ASP A 361 33.86 4.92 1.87
N ASN A 362 35.00 4.46 1.37
CA ASN A 362 35.58 3.16 1.66
C ASN A 362 36.85 3.29 2.52
N SER A 363 36.96 4.40 3.26
CA SER A 363 38.07 4.62 4.18
C SER A 363 38.09 3.59 5.29
N THR A 364 39.26 3.02 5.55
CA THR A 364 39.55 2.14 6.69
C THR A 364 40.64 2.76 7.54
N GLU A 365 40.83 2.31 8.78
CA GLU A 365 41.97 2.77 9.60
C GLU A 365 43.29 2.61 8.82
N GLY A 366 43.91 3.74 8.46
CA GLY A 366 45.17 3.78 7.71
C GLY A 366 45.07 3.92 6.17
N ASN A 367 43.87 3.99 5.57
CA ASN A 367 43.70 4.23 4.14
C ASN A 367 42.46 5.09 3.86
N GLU A 368 42.66 6.30 3.31
CA GLU A 368 41.57 7.16 2.87
C GLU A 368 41.13 6.75 1.46
N GLY A 369 39.85 6.42 1.31
CA GLY A 369 39.27 6.01 0.05
C GLY A 369 37.93 6.69 -0.16
N THR A 370 37.78 7.43 -1.24
CA THR A 370 36.46 7.90 -1.68
C THR A 370 36.32 7.62 -3.17
N THR A 371 35.26 6.90 -3.54
CA THR A 371 34.96 6.55 -4.92
C THR A 371 33.64 7.19 -5.34
N ARG A 372 33.63 7.85 -6.50
CA ARG A 372 32.39 8.38 -7.10
C ARG A 372 31.91 7.48 -8.23
N LEU A 373 30.63 7.13 -8.18
CA LEU A 373 29.97 6.26 -9.15
C LEU A 373 28.86 7.03 -9.86
N THR A 374 28.87 7.02 -11.19
CA THR A 374 27.73 7.50 -11.98
C THR A 374 26.77 6.35 -12.29
N THR A 375 25.47 6.57 -12.11
CA THR A 375 24.45 5.54 -12.33
C THR A 375 23.17 6.11 -12.94
N ARG A 376 22.48 5.27 -13.72
CA ARG A 376 21.16 5.62 -14.25
C ARG A 376 20.09 5.66 -13.18
N SER A 377 20.10 4.70 -12.26
CA SER A 377 19.11 4.55 -11.20
C SER A 377 19.76 4.15 -9.88
N VAL A 378 19.13 4.54 -8.78
CA VAL A 378 19.55 4.20 -7.41
C VAL A 378 18.38 3.54 -6.66
N ILE A 379 18.66 2.50 -5.88
CA ILE A 379 17.72 1.94 -4.90
C ILE A 379 18.32 2.11 -3.51
N LEU A 380 17.60 2.81 -2.65
CA LEU A 380 17.88 2.96 -1.23
C LEU A 380 17.20 1.81 -0.47
N ALA A 381 18.00 0.92 0.10
CA ALA A 381 17.58 -0.28 0.83
C ALA A 381 18.29 -0.39 2.18
N THR A 382 18.49 0.74 2.86
CA THR A 382 19.30 0.90 4.07
C THR A 382 18.65 0.35 5.35
N GLY A 383 17.45 -0.20 5.28
CA GLY A 383 16.80 -0.84 6.41
C GLY A 383 16.39 0.14 7.53
N ALA A 384 16.39 -0.37 8.76
CA ALA A 384 16.02 0.34 9.97
C ALA A 384 16.82 -0.21 11.16
N ALA A 385 16.94 0.56 12.24
CA ALA A 385 17.53 0.14 13.51
C ALA A 385 16.47 0.07 14.61
N PRO A 386 16.73 -0.66 15.71
CA PRO A 386 15.94 -0.58 16.92
C PRO A 386 15.80 0.86 17.42
N LEU A 387 14.59 1.23 17.84
CA LEU A 387 14.36 2.53 18.48
C LEU A 387 14.59 2.41 19.98
N VAL A 388 15.63 3.08 20.48
CA VAL A 388 15.81 3.31 21.92
C VAL A 388 15.14 4.65 22.28
N PRO A 389 14.06 4.66 23.08
CA PRO A 389 13.39 5.89 23.46
C PRO A 389 14.26 6.68 24.46
N PRO A 390 14.21 8.03 24.45
CA PRO A 390 15.02 8.86 25.34
C PRO A 390 14.43 8.89 26.76
N ILE A 391 14.34 7.73 27.41
CA ILE A 391 13.88 7.60 28.80
C ILE A 391 15.05 7.99 29.71
N PRO A 392 14.85 8.92 30.67
CA PRO A 392 15.91 9.32 31.60
C PRO A 392 16.58 8.12 32.27
N GLY A 393 17.92 8.11 32.29
CA GLY A 393 18.72 7.07 32.94
C GLY A 393 18.97 5.80 32.12
N ILE A 394 18.40 5.66 30.90
CA ILE A 394 18.57 4.44 30.08
C ILE A 394 20.04 4.15 29.72
N ASP A 395 20.87 5.19 29.60
CA ASP A 395 22.30 5.06 29.31
C ASP A 395 23.13 4.54 30.50
N GLN A 396 22.52 4.44 31.69
CA GLN A 396 23.17 3.96 32.91
C GLN A 396 22.99 2.45 33.12
N VAL A 397 22.17 1.79 32.31
CA VAL A 397 21.80 0.38 32.46
C VAL A 397 22.21 -0.44 31.23
N GLN A 398 22.25 -1.76 31.37
CA GLN A 398 22.51 -2.65 30.24
C GLN A 398 21.30 -2.75 29.32
N ALA A 399 21.16 -1.79 28.41
CA ALA A 399 20.12 -1.77 27.38
C ALA A 399 20.48 -2.70 26.22
N LEU A 400 19.74 -3.79 26.12
CA LEU A 400 19.74 -4.71 24.99
C LEU A 400 18.71 -4.26 23.94
N THR A 401 19.02 -4.53 22.70
CA THR A 401 18.10 -4.36 21.56
C THR A 401 18.10 -5.63 20.73
N SER A 402 17.27 -5.68 19.68
CA SER A 402 17.39 -6.78 18.71
C SER A 402 18.77 -6.84 18.04
N ASP A 403 19.61 -5.81 18.10
CA ASP A 403 20.96 -5.88 17.51
C ASP A 403 22.02 -6.43 18.45
N THR A 404 21.87 -6.19 19.75
CA THR A 404 22.92 -6.48 20.75
C THR A 404 22.65 -7.73 21.57
N LEU A 405 21.40 -8.17 21.70
CA LEU A 405 21.00 -9.33 22.50
C LEU A 405 21.74 -10.63 22.11
N TRP A 406 22.11 -10.79 20.84
CA TRP A 406 22.76 -12.01 20.35
C TRP A 406 24.20 -12.21 20.85
N GLN A 407 24.75 -11.23 21.57
CA GLN A 407 26.10 -11.24 22.12
C GLN A 407 26.12 -11.67 23.60
N LEU A 408 24.96 -11.92 24.20
CA LEU A 408 24.87 -12.41 25.57
C LEU A 408 25.58 -13.76 25.71
N LYS A 409 26.43 -13.86 26.74
CA LYS A 409 27.15 -15.09 27.11
C LYS A 409 26.52 -15.83 28.27
N ALA A 410 25.84 -15.09 29.15
CA ALA A 410 25.14 -15.61 30.31
C ALA A 410 23.67 -15.23 30.21
N LEU A 411 22.80 -16.10 30.73
CA LEU A 411 21.38 -15.85 30.83
C LEU A 411 21.15 -14.82 31.95
N PRO A 412 20.48 -13.67 31.68
CA PRO A 412 20.11 -12.74 32.73
C PRO A 412 19.13 -13.41 33.70
N GLU A 413 19.37 -13.31 35.01
CA GLU A 413 18.44 -13.86 36.01
C GLU A 413 17.09 -13.13 35.94
N ARG A 414 17.11 -11.79 35.91
CA ARG A 414 15.93 -10.94 35.71
C ARG A 414 16.04 -10.14 34.42
N LEU A 415 15.16 -10.44 33.47
CA LEU A 415 15.07 -9.73 32.21
C LEU A 415 13.82 -8.85 32.19
N LEU A 416 14.03 -7.55 32.06
CA LEU A 416 12.95 -6.61 31.78
C LEU A 416 12.78 -6.48 30.26
N VAL A 417 11.56 -6.58 29.76
CA VAL A 417 11.24 -6.36 28.34
C VAL A 417 10.34 -5.13 28.22
N LEU A 418 10.80 -4.11 27.50
CA LEU A 418 10.02 -2.90 27.24
C LEU A 418 9.40 -2.97 25.84
N GLY A 419 8.08 -3.08 25.76
CA GLY A 419 7.32 -3.15 24.52
C GLY A 419 6.56 -4.48 24.35
N GLY A 420 5.29 -4.37 23.96
CA GLY A 420 4.32 -5.44 23.74
C GLY A 420 4.11 -5.81 22.27
N GLY A 421 5.04 -5.42 21.38
CA GLY A 421 5.02 -5.81 19.98
C GLY A 421 5.53 -7.25 19.74
N PRO A 422 5.56 -7.71 18.46
CA PRO A 422 5.97 -9.06 18.10
C PRO A 422 7.33 -9.48 18.65
N ILE A 423 8.35 -8.62 18.49
CA ILE A 423 9.72 -8.89 18.96
C ILE A 423 9.75 -9.05 20.48
N GLY A 424 9.06 -8.18 21.21
CA GLY A 424 8.97 -8.23 22.67
C GLY A 424 8.32 -9.52 23.14
N CYS A 425 7.20 -9.91 22.54
CA CYS A 425 6.48 -11.15 22.91
C CYS A 425 7.29 -12.42 22.58
N GLU A 426 7.90 -12.50 21.38
CA GLU A 426 8.76 -13.63 21.00
C GLU A 426 9.91 -13.80 22.00
N LEU A 427 10.65 -12.73 22.28
CA LEU A 427 11.84 -12.81 23.13
C LEU A 427 11.49 -12.94 24.61
N ALA A 428 10.41 -12.33 25.10
CA ALA A 428 9.94 -12.53 26.47
C ALA A 428 9.61 -14.00 26.74
N GLN A 429 8.86 -14.64 25.84
CA GLN A 429 8.54 -16.06 25.96
C GLN A 429 9.80 -16.93 25.87
N ALA A 430 10.72 -16.62 24.96
CA ALA A 430 11.96 -17.38 24.78
C ALA A 430 12.82 -17.38 26.05
N PHE A 431 13.12 -16.20 26.61
CA PHE A 431 13.99 -16.08 27.78
C PHE A 431 13.33 -16.65 29.04
N SER A 432 12.01 -16.49 29.19
CA SER A 432 11.28 -17.10 30.30
C SER A 432 11.35 -18.63 30.27
N ARG A 433 11.19 -19.22 29.09
CA ARG A 433 11.32 -20.68 28.89
C ARG A 433 12.74 -21.22 29.07
N LEU A 434 13.75 -20.36 28.90
CA LEU A 434 15.15 -20.68 29.17
C LEU A 434 15.56 -20.43 30.64
N GLY A 435 14.66 -19.92 31.48
CA GLY A 435 14.86 -19.81 32.93
C GLY A 435 14.98 -18.38 33.48
N SER A 436 14.95 -17.33 32.65
CA SER A 436 14.93 -15.95 33.15
C SER A 436 13.60 -15.61 33.84
N GLN A 437 13.65 -14.82 34.91
CA GLN A 437 12.49 -14.13 35.46
C GLN A 437 12.17 -12.92 34.56
N VAL A 438 11.18 -13.07 33.70
CA VAL A 438 10.85 -12.03 32.70
C VAL A 438 9.70 -11.16 33.19
N THR A 439 9.88 -9.84 33.17
CA THR A 439 8.79 -8.87 33.31
C THR A 439 8.66 -8.07 32.02
N GLN A 440 7.49 -8.11 31.38
CA GLN A 440 7.21 -7.37 30.15
C GLN A 440 6.31 -6.17 30.45
N VAL A 441 6.76 -4.97 30.09
CA VAL A 441 6.08 -3.70 30.33
C VAL A 441 5.60 -3.12 29.00
N GLU A 442 4.30 -2.85 28.90
CA GLU A 442 3.65 -2.20 27.76
C GLU A 442 2.77 -1.05 28.24
N MET A 443 2.87 0.09 27.56
CA MET A 443 2.10 1.29 27.89
C MET A 443 0.64 1.19 27.44
N GLN A 444 0.37 0.46 26.36
CA GLN A 444 -0.97 0.22 25.83
C GLN A 444 -1.73 -0.79 26.67
N SER A 445 -3.05 -0.85 26.48
CA SER A 445 -3.95 -1.72 27.24
C SER A 445 -3.81 -3.20 26.92
N ARG A 446 -3.19 -3.55 25.78
CA ARG A 446 -2.98 -4.94 25.35
C ARG A 446 -1.63 -5.11 24.66
N LEU A 447 -1.08 -6.31 24.76
CA LEU A 447 0.00 -6.76 23.88
C LEU A 447 -0.53 -6.91 22.45
N MET A 448 0.38 -7.01 21.48
CA MET A 448 0.07 -7.26 20.07
C MET A 448 -1.02 -6.32 19.53
N PRO A 449 -0.89 -4.99 19.68
CA PRO A 449 -2.00 -4.06 19.50
C PRO A 449 -2.56 -3.98 18.07
N ARG A 450 -1.81 -4.48 17.09
CA ARG A 450 -2.26 -4.59 15.71
C ARG A 450 -3.20 -5.77 15.48
N GLU A 451 -3.18 -6.79 16.33
CA GLU A 451 -4.03 -7.97 16.21
C GLU A 451 -5.36 -7.76 16.95
N ASP A 452 -6.38 -8.56 16.61
CA ASP A 452 -7.66 -8.54 17.30
C ASP A 452 -7.51 -9.00 18.76
N GLU A 453 -8.44 -8.57 19.62
CA GLU A 453 -8.42 -8.85 21.06
C GLU A 453 -8.34 -10.35 21.38
N ASP A 454 -9.04 -11.20 20.63
CA ASP A 454 -9.03 -12.64 20.84
C ASP A 454 -7.68 -13.29 20.52
N ALA A 455 -6.93 -12.78 19.55
CA ALA A 455 -5.57 -13.24 19.27
C ALA A 455 -4.58 -12.72 20.31
N ALA A 456 -4.68 -11.44 20.69
CA ALA A 456 -3.81 -10.83 21.69
C ALA A 456 -3.98 -11.47 23.08
N ALA A 457 -5.21 -11.82 23.46
CA ALA A 457 -5.51 -12.50 24.71
C ALA A 457 -4.86 -13.88 24.79
N LEU A 458 -4.92 -14.68 23.72
CA LEU A 458 -4.28 -16.00 23.67
C LEU A 458 -2.75 -15.90 23.79
N VAL A 459 -2.14 -14.92 23.11
CA VAL A 459 -0.69 -14.67 23.24
C VAL A 459 -0.33 -14.26 24.67
N THR A 460 -1.13 -13.40 25.30
CA THR A 460 -0.92 -12.95 26.68
C THR A 460 -0.99 -14.12 27.66
N ALA A 461 -2.03 -14.95 27.56
CA ALA A 461 -2.17 -16.15 28.39
C ALA A 461 -0.98 -17.12 28.21
N ALA A 462 -0.50 -17.30 26.97
CA ALA A 462 0.63 -18.18 26.69
C ALA A 462 1.99 -17.63 27.18
N LEU A 463 2.13 -16.30 27.27
CA LEU A 463 3.27 -15.66 27.90
C LEU A 463 3.24 -15.89 29.42
N GLU A 464 2.10 -15.69 30.05
CA GLU A 464 1.89 -15.91 31.49
C GLU A 464 2.12 -17.37 31.88
N ASP A 465 1.58 -18.33 31.11
CA ASP A 465 1.81 -19.76 31.29
C ASP A 465 3.29 -20.15 31.17
N SER A 466 4.04 -19.44 30.30
CA SER A 466 5.49 -19.63 30.20
C SER A 466 6.26 -19.10 31.41
N GLY A 467 5.64 -18.22 32.22
CA GLY A 467 6.22 -17.59 33.41
C GLY A 467 6.55 -16.11 33.24
N VAL A 468 6.05 -15.44 32.19
CA VAL A 468 6.26 -14.01 31.98
C VAL A 468 5.28 -13.21 32.83
N ARG A 469 5.79 -12.23 33.59
CA ARG A 469 4.94 -11.23 34.25
C ARG A 469 4.59 -10.12 33.26
N VAL A 470 3.36 -10.10 32.77
CA VAL A 470 2.88 -9.08 31.81
C VAL A 470 2.27 -7.88 32.56
N LEU A 471 2.73 -6.67 32.23
CA LEU A 471 2.27 -5.40 32.79
C LEU A 471 1.85 -4.45 31.66
N THR A 472 0.57 -4.50 31.28
CA THR A 472 -0.06 -3.55 30.33
C THR A 472 -0.53 -2.29 31.06
N GLU A 473 -0.78 -1.20 30.33
CA GLU A 473 -1.12 0.11 30.91
C GLU A 473 -0.03 0.70 31.83
N HIS A 474 1.22 0.21 31.74
CA HIS A 474 2.33 0.67 32.56
C HIS A 474 3.27 1.56 31.73
N LYS A 475 3.42 2.81 32.16
CA LYS A 475 4.30 3.79 31.49
C LYS A 475 5.68 3.79 32.14
N ALA A 476 6.72 3.51 31.34
CA ALA A 476 8.10 3.66 31.77
C ALA A 476 8.46 5.15 31.97
N LEU A 477 8.85 5.53 33.18
CA LEU A 477 9.18 6.92 33.53
C LEU A 477 10.68 7.20 33.47
N ARG A 478 11.48 6.38 34.15
CA ARG A 478 12.94 6.57 34.29
C ARG A 478 13.62 5.27 34.71
N PHE A 479 14.90 5.15 34.36
CA PHE A 479 15.81 4.14 34.87
C PHE A 479 16.69 4.73 35.98
N SER A 480 17.07 3.89 36.94
CA SER A 480 17.97 4.24 38.02
C SER A 480 18.83 3.02 38.39
N VAL A 481 19.94 3.26 39.09
CA VAL A 481 20.77 2.22 39.69
C VAL A 481 20.89 2.51 41.18
N GLU A 482 20.32 1.64 42.01
CA GLU A 482 20.34 1.78 43.46
C GLU A 482 20.98 0.54 44.08
N ASN A 483 21.96 0.74 44.97
CA ASN A 483 22.72 -0.35 45.61
C ASN A 483 23.27 -1.39 44.61
N GLY A 484 23.68 -0.94 43.42
CA GLY A 484 24.19 -1.80 42.35
C GLY A 484 23.13 -2.59 41.58
N THR A 485 21.84 -2.39 41.86
CA THR A 485 20.72 -3.02 41.12
C THR A 485 20.09 -2.01 40.16
N SER A 486 19.93 -2.38 38.89
CA SER A 486 19.20 -1.57 37.91
C SER A 486 17.70 -1.65 38.17
N GLN A 487 17.00 -0.53 38.03
CA GLN A 487 15.58 -0.41 38.31
C GLN A 487 14.86 0.41 37.22
N LEU A 488 13.64 0.00 36.88
CA LEU A 488 12.71 0.79 36.07
C LEU A 488 11.58 1.31 36.96
N HIS A 489 11.40 2.62 36.97
CA HIS A 489 10.23 3.26 37.56
C HIS A 489 9.10 3.28 36.53
N VAL A 490 7.95 2.72 36.91
CA VAL A 490 6.76 2.65 36.07
C VAL A 490 5.57 3.31 36.76
N GLU A 491 4.72 3.95 35.96
CA GLU A 491 3.45 4.53 36.41
C GLU A 491 2.29 3.69 35.88
N HIS A 492 1.36 3.35 36.76
CA HIS A 492 0.07 2.75 36.41
C HIS A 492 -1.02 3.37 37.29
N ARG A 493 -2.03 3.97 36.66
CA ARG A 493 -3.15 4.66 37.35
C ARG A 493 -2.66 5.69 38.39
N ASP A 494 -1.72 6.55 37.98
CA ASP A 494 -1.09 7.59 38.81
C ASP A 494 -0.33 7.06 40.04
N GLN A 495 -0.04 5.76 40.09
CA GLN A 495 0.80 5.13 41.12
C GLN A 495 2.14 4.72 40.53
N GLU A 496 3.21 5.21 41.13
CA GLU A 496 4.57 4.81 40.75
C GLU A 496 4.96 3.52 41.48
N SER A 497 5.58 2.59 40.75
CA SER A 497 6.20 1.39 41.29
C SER A 497 7.55 1.13 40.64
N VAL A 498 8.35 0.27 41.27
CA VAL A 498 9.73 0.02 40.87
C VAL A 498 9.90 -1.45 40.49
N LEU A 499 10.53 -1.69 39.35
CA LEU A 499 10.81 -3.03 38.81
C LEU A 499 12.33 -3.23 38.73
N PRO A 500 12.93 -4.05 39.60
CA PRO A 500 14.36 -4.33 39.53
C PRO A 500 14.69 -5.35 38.44
N PHE A 501 15.84 -5.21 37.79
CA PHE A 501 16.27 -6.09 36.70
C PHE A 501 17.80 -6.15 36.57
N ASP A 502 18.29 -7.13 35.81
CA ASP A 502 19.73 -7.28 35.52
C ASP A 502 20.06 -6.82 34.09
N ALA A 503 19.17 -7.10 33.13
CA ALA A 503 19.22 -6.55 31.79
C ALA A 503 17.84 -6.07 31.33
N VAL A 504 17.80 -5.08 30.43
CA VAL A 504 16.57 -4.60 29.80
C VAL A 504 16.62 -4.76 28.29
N LEU A 505 15.65 -5.44 27.71
CA LEU A 505 15.44 -5.52 26.27
C LEU A 505 14.45 -4.43 25.82
N VAL A 506 14.91 -3.52 24.97
CA VAL A 506 14.09 -2.45 24.40
C VAL A 506 13.54 -2.90 23.05
N ALA A 507 12.23 -3.17 23.00
CA ALA A 507 11.50 -3.67 21.83
C ALA A 507 10.29 -2.79 21.46
N VAL A 508 10.45 -1.46 21.53
CA VAL A 508 9.36 -0.48 21.35
C VAL A 508 9.16 0.00 19.91
N GLY A 509 9.92 -0.53 18.95
CA GLY A 509 9.79 -0.20 17.53
C GLY A 509 11.13 -0.09 16.82
N ARG A 510 11.07 0.32 15.55
CA ARG A 510 12.24 0.47 14.66
C ARG A 510 12.19 1.79 13.92
N ARG A 511 13.35 2.41 13.69
CA ARG A 511 13.54 3.68 12.99
C ARG A 511 14.31 3.46 11.69
N ALA A 512 13.78 3.96 10.58
CA ALA A 512 14.43 3.88 9.28
C ALA A 512 15.82 4.54 9.27
N HIS A 513 16.79 3.93 8.58
CA HIS A 513 18.13 4.50 8.41
C HIS A 513 18.16 5.49 7.25
N THR A 514 17.96 6.78 7.57
CA THR A 514 17.95 7.87 6.57
C THR A 514 19.08 8.89 6.73
N GLU A 515 19.85 8.79 7.82
CA GLU A 515 20.97 9.69 8.12
C GLU A 515 22.18 9.39 7.23
N GLY A 516 23.01 10.40 6.94
CA GLY A 516 24.22 10.25 6.12
C GLY A 516 24.00 10.07 4.61
N LEU A 517 22.80 9.68 4.16
CA LEU A 517 22.52 9.34 2.75
C LEU A 517 22.48 10.52 1.76
N GLY A 518 22.62 11.77 2.22
CA GLY A 518 22.56 12.96 1.35
C GLY A 518 21.14 13.38 0.92
N LEU A 519 20.09 12.84 1.57
CA LEU A 519 18.69 13.10 1.20
C LEU A 519 18.31 14.58 1.26
N SER A 520 18.69 15.27 2.34
CA SER A 520 18.37 16.68 2.58
C SER A 520 18.96 17.60 1.50
N ALA A 521 20.20 17.36 1.08
CA ALA A 521 20.88 18.11 0.02
C ALA A 521 20.18 17.99 -1.34
N LEU A 522 19.49 16.86 -1.58
CA LEU A 522 18.69 16.63 -2.77
C LEU A 522 17.21 17.01 -2.58
N GLY A 523 16.84 17.48 -1.39
CA GLY A 523 15.45 17.76 -1.01
C GLY A 523 14.54 16.54 -1.11
N ILE A 524 15.07 15.34 -0.85
CA ILE A 524 14.28 14.12 -0.65
C ILE A 524 13.79 14.14 0.81
N THR A 525 12.48 14.13 0.99
CA THR A 525 11.81 14.27 2.28
C THR A 525 11.61 12.91 2.97
N THR A 526 11.57 12.93 4.30
CA THR A 526 11.13 11.81 5.12
C THR A 526 9.75 12.10 5.69
N ARG A 527 8.98 11.03 5.96
CA ARG A 527 7.69 11.09 6.65
C ARG A 527 7.92 11.28 8.15
N ALA A 528 6.84 11.60 8.89
CA ALA A 528 6.88 11.79 10.34
C ALA A 528 7.44 10.59 11.12
N ASN A 529 7.30 9.37 10.58
CA ASN A 529 7.85 8.14 11.17
C ASN A 529 9.32 7.87 10.79
N GLY A 530 9.99 8.80 10.10
CA GLY A 530 11.37 8.69 9.65
C GLY A 530 11.58 7.96 8.31
N THR A 531 10.56 7.31 7.74
CA THR A 531 10.69 6.63 6.44
C THR A 531 10.84 7.60 5.27
N ILE A 532 11.53 7.21 4.20
CA ILE A 532 11.66 8.02 2.98
C ILE A 532 10.30 8.16 2.31
N GLU A 533 9.95 9.39 1.91
CA GLU A 533 8.73 9.64 1.17
C GLU A 533 8.84 9.10 -0.26
N VAL A 534 8.01 8.10 -0.56
CA VAL A 534 7.90 7.49 -1.89
C VAL A 534 6.46 7.44 -2.38
N ASN A 535 6.31 7.42 -3.71
CA ASN A 535 5.02 7.19 -4.37
C ASN A 535 4.65 5.69 -4.45
N GLU A 536 3.51 5.36 -5.06
CA GLU A 536 3.02 3.97 -5.24
C GLU A 536 3.97 3.04 -6.04
N ARG A 537 4.99 3.60 -6.70
CA ARG A 537 6.01 2.90 -7.49
C ARG A 537 7.36 2.84 -6.79
N LEU A 538 7.41 3.26 -5.52
CA LEU A 538 8.59 3.35 -4.68
C LEU A 538 9.60 4.41 -5.13
N GLN A 539 9.18 5.40 -5.93
CA GLN A 539 10.03 6.51 -6.35
C GLN A 539 10.00 7.65 -5.34
N THR A 540 11.17 8.24 -5.07
CA THR A 540 11.30 9.53 -4.40
C THR A 540 10.82 10.66 -5.33
N ARG A 541 11.09 11.93 -4.96
CA ARG A 541 10.89 13.06 -5.90
C ARG A 541 11.66 12.92 -7.22
N PHE A 542 12.75 12.16 -7.23
CA PHE A 542 13.52 11.87 -8.44
C PHE A 542 13.05 10.53 -9.03
N PRO A 543 12.54 10.50 -10.27
CA PRO A 543 12.03 9.28 -10.90
C PRO A 543 13.04 8.13 -11.05
N ASN A 544 14.33 8.40 -10.86
CA ASN A 544 15.41 7.42 -10.95
C ASN A 544 15.99 7.02 -9.57
N ILE A 545 15.52 7.61 -8.47
CA ILE A 545 15.90 7.20 -7.11
C ILE A 545 14.68 6.58 -6.44
N TYR A 546 14.85 5.33 -6.02
CA TYR A 546 13.82 4.51 -5.40
C TYR A 546 14.20 4.22 -3.95
N ALA A 547 13.23 3.89 -3.11
CA ALA A 547 13.48 3.35 -1.77
C ALA A 547 12.57 2.16 -1.49
N CYS A 548 13.10 1.09 -0.89
CA CYS A 548 12.34 -0.12 -0.60
C CYS A 548 12.84 -0.83 0.68
N GLY A 549 11.99 -1.67 1.26
CA GLY A 549 12.22 -2.28 2.58
C GLY A 549 11.87 -1.33 3.73
N ASP A 550 12.42 -1.59 4.91
CA ASP A 550 12.10 -0.86 6.14
C ASP A 550 12.29 0.66 6.02
N VAL A 551 13.25 1.11 5.20
CA VAL A 551 13.52 2.54 4.97
C VAL A 551 12.36 3.26 4.27
N ALA A 552 11.56 2.54 3.48
CA ALA A 552 10.41 3.09 2.74
C ALA A 552 9.07 2.84 3.44
N GLY A 553 8.98 1.76 4.23
CA GLY A 553 7.74 1.31 4.86
C GLY A 553 6.67 0.88 3.84
N PRO A 554 5.40 0.73 4.25
CA PRO A 554 4.90 0.84 5.62
C PRO A 554 5.15 -0.44 6.46
N TYR A 555 5.54 -1.54 5.82
CA TYR A 555 5.80 -2.82 6.48
C TYR A 555 7.30 -3.01 6.69
N GLN A 556 7.66 -3.53 7.86
CA GLN A 556 9.04 -3.85 8.26
C GLN A 556 9.19 -5.36 8.36
N PHE A 557 8.98 -6.05 7.23
CA PHE A 557 9.08 -7.51 7.13
C PHE A 557 9.99 -7.89 5.98
N THR A 558 10.85 -8.89 6.18
CA THR A 558 11.82 -9.36 5.18
C THR A 558 11.19 -9.72 3.83
N HIS A 559 10.11 -10.50 3.83
CA HIS A 559 9.43 -10.89 2.58
C HIS A 559 8.72 -9.71 1.91
N THR A 560 8.26 -8.73 2.69
CA THR A 560 7.70 -7.49 2.11
C THR A 560 8.79 -6.61 1.52
N ALA A 561 9.97 -6.56 2.14
CA ALA A 561 11.14 -5.88 1.60
C ALA A 561 11.58 -6.51 0.26
N ALA A 562 11.60 -7.85 0.17
CA ALA A 562 11.85 -8.58 -1.07
C ALA A 562 10.78 -8.32 -2.14
N HIS A 563 9.50 -8.31 -1.75
CA HIS A 563 8.38 -7.98 -2.65
C HIS A 563 8.54 -6.57 -3.22
N GLN A 564 8.82 -5.58 -2.37
CA GLN A 564 9.06 -4.21 -2.80
C GLN A 564 10.30 -4.08 -3.70
N ALA A 565 11.38 -4.78 -3.38
CA ALA A 565 12.61 -4.81 -4.18
C ALA A 565 12.35 -5.24 -5.63
N TRP A 566 11.45 -6.21 -5.86
CA TRP A 566 11.05 -6.58 -7.21
C TRP A 566 10.45 -5.39 -7.98
N TYR A 567 9.50 -4.67 -7.40
CA TYR A 567 8.90 -3.49 -8.05
C TYR A 567 9.94 -2.38 -8.25
N ALA A 568 10.76 -2.11 -7.23
CA ALA A 568 11.79 -1.08 -7.29
C ALA A 568 12.81 -1.37 -8.40
N ALA A 569 13.35 -2.59 -8.46
CA ALA A 569 14.33 -3.00 -9.47
C ALA A 569 13.74 -2.99 -10.89
N VAL A 570 12.55 -3.56 -11.09
CA VAL A 570 11.87 -3.56 -12.39
C VAL A 570 11.56 -2.14 -12.85
N ASN A 571 11.03 -1.29 -11.97
CA ASN A 571 10.75 0.11 -12.29
C ASN A 571 12.05 0.91 -12.54
N ALA A 572 13.10 0.67 -11.77
CA ALA A 572 14.40 1.35 -11.93
C ALA A 572 15.06 1.04 -13.27
N LEU A 573 14.92 -0.19 -13.77
CA LEU A 573 15.55 -0.65 -15.01
C LEU A 573 14.66 -0.44 -16.24
N PHE A 574 13.36 -0.71 -16.13
CA PHE A 574 12.42 -0.76 -17.25
C PHE A 574 11.29 0.29 -17.19
N GLY A 575 11.26 1.14 -16.17
CA GLY A 575 10.20 2.13 -15.91
C GLY A 575 9.94 3.13 -17.03
N ARG A 576 10.89 3.30 -17.96
CA ARG A 576 10.71 4.12 -19.18
C ARG A 576 9.70 3.54 -20.16
N LEU A 577 9.59 2.21 -20.20
CA LEU A 577 8.64 1.47 -21.04
C LEU A 577 7.37 1.18 -20.26
N LYS A 578 7.52 0.58 -19.06
CA LYS A 578 6.41 0.19 -18.21
C LYS A 578 6.82 0.26 -16.75
N SER A 579 5.96 0.85 -15.93
CA SER A 579 6.12 0.89 -14.48
C SER A 579 4.91 0.28 -13.78
N PHE A 580 5.15 -0.28 -12.60
CA PHE A 580 4.19 -1.04 -11.82
C PHE A 580 4.04 -0.41 -10.44
N ASN A 581 2.79 -0.29 -10.00
CA ASN A 581 2.48 0.07 -8.63
C ASN A 581 2.61 -1.16 -7.73
N VAL A 582 3.10 -0.99 -6.51
CA VAL A 582 3.22 -2.09 -5.55
C VAL A 582 1.84 -2.57 -5.11
N ASP A 583 1.63 -3.89 -5.16
CA ASP A 583 0.41 -4.53 -4.68
C ASP A 583 0.58 -4.97 -3.21
N TYR A 584 -0.05 -4.26 -2.28
CA TYR A 584 -0.02 -4.56 -0.84
C TYR A 584 -1.29 -5.26 -0.33
N ARG A 585 -2.21 -5.67 -1.22
CA ARG A 585 -3.52 -6.21 -0.79
C ARG A 585 -3.42 -7.54 -0.04
N VAL A 586 -2.37 -8.34 -0.32
CA VAL A 586 -2.19 -9.69 0.22
C VAL A 586 -0.78 -9.81 0.75
N ILE A 587 -0.50 -9.10 1.85
CA ILE A 587 0.76 -9.20 2.59
C ILE A 587 0.49 -10.05 3.84
N PRO A 588 1.09 -11.24 3.97
CA PRO A 588 1.02 -12.02 5.20
C PRO A 588 2.05 -11.53 6.21
N TRP A 589 1.85 -11.85 7.49
CA TRP A 589 2.89 -11.81 8.51
C TRP A 589 2.56 -12.77 9.63
N ALA A 590 3.57 -13.05 10.47
CA ALA A 590 3.42 -13.90 11.63
C ALA A 590 4.25 -13.39 12.82
N THR A 591 3.78 -13.73 14.01
CA THR A 591 4.49 -13.61 15.28
C THR A 591 4.71 -15.02 15.82
N PHE A 592 5.97 -15.36 16.08
CA PHE A 592 6.43 -16.72 16.34
C PHE A 592 6.45 -17.04 17.85
N THR A 593 5.45 -16.54 18.58
CA THR A 593 5.11 -17.05 19.91
C THR A 593 4.62 -18.49 19.79
N SER A 594 4.34 -19.12 20.92
CA SER A 594 3.77 -20.47 21.01
C SER A 594 2.52 -20.36 21.89
N PRO A 595 1.30 -20.33 21.32
CA PRO A 595 0.98 -20.52 19.90
C PRO A 595 1.41 -19.36 18.99
N GLU A 596 1.58 -19.64 17.71
CA GLU A 596 1.91 -18.64 16.69
C GLU A 596 0.66 -17.83 16.33
N VAL A 597 0.86 -16.59 15.89
CA VAL A 597 -0.20 -15.76 15.31
C VAL A 597 0.18 -15.39 13.89
N ALA A 598 -0.64 -15.75 12.90
CA ALA A 598 -0.44 -15.39 11.50
C ALA A 598 -1.65 -14.64 10.94
N ARG A 599 -1.39 -13.63 10.12
CA ARG A 599 -2.43 -12.78 9.53
C ARG A 599 -2.15 -12.47 8.07
N VAL A 600 -3.21 -12.40 7.27
CA VAL A 600 -3.21 -11.83 5.92
C VAL A 600 -4.48 -11.01 5.67
N GLY A 601 -4.36 -9.84 5.06
CA GLY A 601 -5.50 -8.97 4.77
C GLY A 601 -6.06 -8.27 6.00
N LEU A 602 -7.38 -8.05 6.01
CA LEU A 602 -8.07 -7.33 7.09
C LEU A 602 -8.33 -8.23 8.30
N ASN A 603 -8.10 -7.70 9.50
CA ASN A 603 -8.74 -8.20 10.71
C ASN A 603 -10.02 -7.38 11.02
N GLU A 604 -10.69 -7.69 12.14
CA GLU A 604 -11.93 -6.99 12.50
C GLU A 604 -11.69 -5.52 12.82
N ASP A 605 -10.62 -5.22 13.56
CA ASP A 605 -10.28 -3.83 13.92
C ASP A 605 -9.97 -2.98 12.67
N ASP A 606 -9.21 -3.51 11.71
CA ASP A 606 -8.95 -2.85 10.43
C ASP A 606 -10.23 -2.65 9.61
N ALA A 607 -11.10 -3.66 9.55
CA ALA A 607 -12.36 -3.59 8.81
C ALA A 607 -13.31 -2.54 9.40
N ARG A 608 -13.40 -2.46 10.73
CA ARG A 608 -14.17 -1.42 11.45
C ARG A 608 -13.60 -0.04 11.20
N GLN A 609 -12.28 0.14 11.34
CA GLN A 609 -11.61 1.42 11.12
C GLN A 609 -11.79 1.92 9.67
N GLN A 610 -11.80 1.00 8.70
CA GLN A 610 -11.98 1.31 7.28
C GLN A 610 -13.45 1.42 6.85
N GLY A 611 -14.41 1.09 7.72
CA GLY A 611 -15.84 1.08 7.39
C GLY A 611 -16.23 0.03 6.35
N ILE A 612 -15.50 -1.09 6.29
CA ILE A 612 -15.74 -2.19 5.35
C ILE A 612 -16.71 -3.17 6.00
N ALA A 613 -17.82 -3.49 5.32
CA ALA A 613 -18.76 -4.50 5.79
C ALA A 613 -18.14 -5.90 5.67
N TYR A 614 -18.26 -6.70 6.74
CA TYR A 614 -17.71 -8.05 6.80
C TYR A 614 -18.62 -8.99 7.59
N GLU A 615 -18.46 -10.28 7.33
CA GLU A 615 -18.96 -11.38 8.16
C GLU A 615 -17.76 -12.15 8.73
N VAL A 616 -17.87 -12.62 9.97
CA VAL A 616 -16.84 -13.41 10.66
C VAL A 616 -17.25 -14.87 10.70
N THR A 617 -16.35 -15.73 10.23
CA THR A 617 -16.39 -17.16 10.53
C THR A 617 -15.19 -17.52 11.39
N LYS A 618 -15.42 -18.22 12.49
CA LYS A 618 -14.37 -18.68 13.40
C LYS A 618 -14.54 -20.17 13.66
N TYR A 619 -13.44 -20.90 13.55
CA TYR A 619 -13.33 -22.31 13.90
C TYR A 619 -12.24 -22.46 14.97
N GLY A 620 -12.61 -22.99 16.14
CA GLY A 620 -11.65 -23.33 17.20
C GLY A 620 -10.91 -24.60 16.82
N ILE A 621 -9.63 -24.72 17.19
CA ILE A 621 -8.84 -25.93 16.89
C ILE A 621 -8.89 -26.97 18.04
N ASP A 622 -9.76 -26.73 19.03
CA ASP A 622 -9.98 -27.57 20.21
C ASP A 622 -10.70 -28.89 19.92
N ASP A 623 -11.40 -28.98 18.77
CA ASP A 623 -12.00 -30.21 18.26
C ASP A 623 -11.24 -30.80 17.06
N LEU A 624 -10.06 -30.25 16.71
CA LEU A 624 -9.26 -30.74 15.60
C LEU A 624 -8.41 -31.93 16.02
N ASP A 625 -8.74 -33.12 15.51
CA ASP A 625 -8.08 -34.39 15.84
C ASP A 625 -6.54 -34.31 15.84
N ARG A 626 -5.94 -33.64 14.85
CA ARG A 626 -4.48 -33.49 14.80
C ARG A 626 -3.95 -32.61 15.94
N ALA A 627 -4.61 -31.49 16.23
CA ALA A 627 -4.17 -30.58 17.29
C ALA A 627 -4.31 -31.24 18.67
N ILE A 628 -5.39 -32.01 18.87
CA ILE A 628 -5.59 -32.83 20.08
C ILE A 628 -4.50 -33.89 20.19
N ALA A 629 -4.22 -34.63 19.11
CA ALA A 629 -3.19 -35.67 19.10
C ALA A 629 -1.78 -35.13 19.41
N ASP A 630 -1.50 -33.89 18.98
CA ASP A 630 -0.24 -33.21 19.24
C ASP A 630 -0.23 -32.42 20.57
N GLY A 631 -1.36 -32.34 21.28
CA GLY A 631 -1.48 -31.60 22.54
C GLY A 631 -1.36 -30.08 22.40
N VAL A 632 -1.73 -29.53 21.23
CA VAL A 632 -1.61 -28.12 20.84
C VAL A 632 -2.94 -27.55 20.32
N ASP A 633 -4.04 -27.99 20.92
CA ASP A 633 -5.44 -27.73 20.59
C ASP A 633 -5.95 -26.34 21.06
N GLN A 634 -5.04 -25.42 21.38
CA GLN A 634 -5.36 -24.05 21.76
C GLN A 634 -5.20 -23.09 20.57
N GLY A 635 -6.30 -22.47 20.13
CA GLY A 635 -6.26 -21.50 19.04
C GLY A 635 -7.51 -21.50 18.17
N PHE A 636 -7.41 -20.86 17.02
CA PHE A 636 -8.50 -20.76 16.06
C PHE A 636 -8.03 -20.36 14.66
N VAL A 637 -8.88 -20.63 13.67
CA VAL A 637 -8.86 -20.01 12.34
C VAL A 637 -10.04 -19.06 12.24
N LYS A 638 -9.77 -17.76 12.01
CA LYS A 638 -10.78 -16.72 11.86
C LYS A 638 -10.69 -16.10 10.47
N VAL A 639 -11.81 -16.11 9.73
CA VAL A 639 -11.91 -15.63 8.36
C VAL A 639 -12.95 -14.52 8.28
N LEU A 640 -12.58 -13.39 7.68
CA LEU A 640 -13.50 -12.33 7.30
C LEU A 640 -13.93 -12.50 5.85
N THR A 641 -15.23 -12.45 5.58
CA THR A 641 -15.80 -12.53 4.22
C THR A 641 -16.71 -11.34 3.91
N GLU A 642 -16.89 -11.06 2.62
CA GLU A 642 -17.91 -10.11 2.16
C GLU A 642 -19.31 -10.66 2.48
N PRO A 643 -20.22 -9.90 3.12
CA PRO A 643 -21.51 -10.44 3.56
C PRO A 643 -22.29 -11.15 2.45
N GLY A 644 -22.67 -12.41 2.71
CA GLY A 644 -23.41 -13.25 1.77
C GLY A 644 -22.61 -13.77 0.57
N LYS A 645 -21.29 -13.56 0.54
CA LYS A 645 -20.38 -14.09 -0.49
C LYS A 645 -19.21 -14.82 0.17
N ASP A 646 -18.66 -15.81 -0.51
CA ASP A 646 -17.51 -16.57 0.01
C ASP A 646 -16.16 -15.87 -0.21
N ARG A 647 -16.17 -14.61 -0.63
CA ARG A 647 -14.96 -13.84 -0.93
C ARG A 647 -14.26 -13.45 0.37
N ILE A 648 -13.01 -13.89 0.50
CA ILE A 648 -12.15 -13.66 1.66
C ILE A 648 -11.62 -12.21 1.63
N LEU A 649 -11.77 -11.52 2.75
CA LEU A 649 -11.28 -10.16 3.00
C LEU A 649 -10.00 -10.16 3.85
N GLY A 650 -9.88 -11.13 4.75
CA GLY A 650 -8.68 -11.37 5.54
C GLY A 650 -8.86 -12.56 6.48
N VAL A 651 -7.74 -12.99 7.05
CA VAL A 651 -7.64 -14.19 7.87
C VAL A 651 -6.66 -13.96 9.00
N THR A 652 -7.03 -14.40 10.19
CA THR A 652 -6.14 -14.54 11.35
C THR A 652 -6.17 -15.99 11.83
N ILE A 653 -4.98 -16.59 11.97
CA ILE A 653 -4.80 -17.93 12.52
C ILE A 653 -3.98 -17.80 13.80
N VAL A 654 -4.45 -18.41 14.88
CA VAL A 654 -3.70 -18.57 16.13
C VAL A 654 -3.60 -20.05 16.41
N GLY A 655 -2.38 -20.57 16.59
CA GLY A 655 -2.17 -22.00 16.84
C GLY A 655 -0.75 -22.47 16.47
N GLU A 656 -0.47 -23.76 16.64
CA GLU A 656 0.79 -24.33 16.16
C GLU A 656 0.87 -24.25 14.62
N SER A 657 2.04 -23.88 14.10
CA SER A 657 2.30 -23.74 12.66
C SER A 657 1.40 -22.73 11.92
N ALA A 658 0.80 -21.75 12.62
CA ALA A 658 -0.03 -20.72 12.00
C ALA A 658 0.69 -20.00 10.84
N ALA A 659 2.00 -19.77 10.98
CA ALA A 659 2.82 -19.12 9.95
C ALA A 659 2.90 -19.91 8.63
N GLU A 660 2.77 -21.23 8.69
CA GLU A 660 2.74 -22.10 7.52
C GLU A 660 1.31 -22.22 6.95
N LEU A 661 0.32 -22.42 7.83
CA LEU A 661 -1.09 -22.61 7.45
C LEU A 661 -1.71 -21.40 6.73
N ILE A 662 -1.24 -20.19 7.03
CA ILE A 662 -1.74 -18.95 6.40
C ILE A 662 -1.48 -18.90 4.89
N SER A 663 -0.49 -19.66 4.39
CA SER A 663 -0.07 -19.64 2.98
C SER A 663 -1.17 -20.06 2.02
N GLU A 664 -2.06 -20.97 2.42
CA GLU A 664 -3.22 -21.36 1.61
C GLU A 664 -4.15 -20.16 1.38
N TYR A 665 -4.42 -19.38 2.43
CA TYR A 665 -5.26 -18.18 2.34
C TYR A 665 -4.58 -17.05 1.57
N VAL A 666 -3.25 -16.91 1.69
CA VAL A 666 -2.47 -15.97 0.85
C VAL A 666 -2.67 -16.30 -0.62
N LEU A 667 -2.54 -17.58 -1.00
CA LEU A 667 -2.77 -18.03 -2.37
C LEU A 667 -4.23 -17.79 -2.81
N ALA A 668 -5.19 -18.17 -1.97
CA ALA A 668 -6.62 -18.00 -2.25
C ALA A 668 -6.97 -16.52 -2.50
N MET A 669 -6.55 -15.62 -1.62
CA MET A 669 -6.77 -14.19 -1.75
C MET A 669 -6.07 -13.59 -2.97
N LYS A 670 -4.84 -14.03 -3.28
CA LYS A 670 -4.09 -13.56 -4.45
C LYS A 670 -4.81 -13.87 -5.76
N HIS A 671 -5.46 -15.03 -5.84
CA HIS A 671 -6.17 -15.51 -7.02
C HIS A 671 -7.69 -15.32 -6.98
N GLY A 672 -8.23 -14.72 -5.92
CA GLY A 672 -9.67 -14.49 -5.77
C GLY A 672 -10.49 -15.77 -5.56
N LEU A 673 -9.90 -16.80 -4.95
CA LEU A 673 -10.60 -18.02 -4.57
C LEU A 673 -11.34 -17.80 -3.24
N GLY A 674 -12.63 -18.11 -3.21
CA GLY A 674 -13.47 -18.02 -2.00
C GLY A 674 -13.46 -19.28 -1.14
N LEU A 675 -14.12 -19.23 0.03
CA LEU A 675 -14.16 -20.33 0.99
C LEU A 675 -14.74 -21.63 0.43
N ASN A 676 -15.68 -21.58 -0.53
CA ASN A 676 -16.17 -22.83 -1.14
C ASN A 676 -15.05 -23.60 -1.87
N LYS A 677 -14.03 -22.91 -2.40
CA LYS A 677 -12.88 -23.56 -3.03
C LYS A 677 -11.97 -24.22 -2.01
N ILE A 678 -11.75 -23.59 -0.86
CA ILE A 678 -10.99 -24.19 0.25
C ILE A 678 -11.72 -25.43 0.78
N LEU A 679 -13.03 -25.33 1.02
CA LEU A 679 -13.85 -26.46 1.47
C LEU A 679 -13.82 -27.65 0.49
N GLY A 680 -13.82 -27.37 -0.82
CA GLY A 680 -13.77 -28.38 -1.87
C GLY A 680 -12.39 -29.00 -2.10
N THR A 681 -11.33 -28.45 -1.49
CA THR A 681 -9.97 -28.98 -1.60
C THR A 681 -9.75 -30.14 -0.62
N ILE A 682 -9.15 -31.21 -1.12
CA ILE A 682 -8.76 -32.36 -0.29
C ILE A 682 -7.57 -31.96 0.58
N HIS A 683 -7.77 -31.99 1.90
CA HIS A 683 -6.73 -31.85 2.91
C HIS A 683 -6.36 -33.25 3.43
N ILE A 684 -5.09 -33.47 3.73
CA ILE A 684 -4.62 -34.75 4.28
C ILE A 684 -5.15 -34.88 5.72
N TYR A 685 -5.57 -36.08 6.09
CA TYR A 685 -6.06 -36.39 7.44
C TYR A 685 -5.16 -37.39 8.17
N PRO A 686 -4.88 -37.20 9.47
CA PRO A 686 -5.15 -35.99 10.26
C PRO A 686 -4.02 -34.96 10.07
N THR A 687 -4.33 -33.70 9.75
CA THR A 687 -3.34 -32.61 9.70
C THR A 687 -3.86 -31.27 10.24
N LEU A 688 -2.96 -30.38 10.67
CA LEU A 688 -3.34 -29.03 11.13
C LEU A 688 -3.99 -28.18 10.02
N SER A 689 -3.70 -28.47 8.75
CA SER A 689 -4.29 -27.73 7.62
C SER A 689 -5.79 -27.97 7.46
N GLU A 690 -6.33 -29.06 8.02
CA GLU A 690 -7.77 -29.28 8.05
C GLU A 690 -8.53 -28.18 8.81
N ALA A 691 -7.87 -27.44 9.71
CA ALA A 691 -8.46 -26.27 10.36
C ALA A 691 -8.97 -25.23 9.34
N ASN A 692 -8.23 -25.03 8.24
CA ASN A 692 -8.66 -24.11 7.18
C ASN A 692 -9.92 -24.63 6.46
N LYS A 693 -9.97 -25.94 6.19
CA LYS A 693 -11.13 -26.60 5.61
C LYS A 693 -12.35 -26.53 6.54
N TYR A 694 -12.18 -26.76 7.83
CA TYR A 694 -13.28 -26.69 8.80
C TYR A 694 -13.78 -25.28 9.03
N ALA A 695 -12.92 -24.26 9.03
CA ALA A 695 -13.34 -22.86 8.98
C ALA A 695 -14.22 -22.56 7.75
N ALA A 696 -13.84 -23.07 6.57
CA ALA A 696 -14.68 -22.96 5.38
C ALA A 696 -16.01 -23.76 5.52
N GLY A 697 -15.99 -24.88 6.22
CA GLY A 697 -17.15 -25.69 6.56
C GLY A 697 -18.16 -24.95 7.45
N GLU A 698 -17.69 -24.29 8.50
CA GLU A 698 -18.56 -23.48 9.38
C GLU A 698 -19.20 -22.31 8.61
N TRP A 699 -18.44 -21.65 7.72
CA TRP A 699 -19.03 -20.65 6.82
C TRP A 699 -20.14 -21.28 5.95
N LYS A 700 -19.90 -22.45 5.38
CA LYS A 700 -20.88 -23.13 4.52
C LYS A 700 -22.14 -23.56 5.27
N LYS A 701 -21.99 -24.02 6.50
CA LYS A 701 -23.08 -24.39 7.40
C LYS A 701 -23.99 -23.21 7.71
N ASN A 702 -23.41 -22.02 7.93
CA ASN A 702 -24.16 -20.77 8.14
C ASN A 702 -24.86 -20.26 6.86
N HIS A 703 -24.39 -20.68 5.68
CA HIS A 703 -24.91 -20.29 4.36
C HIS A 703 -25.68 -21.41 3.64
N LYS A 704 -26.10 -22.45 4.36
CA LYS A 704 -26.81 -23.58 3.74
C LYS A 704 -28.17 -23.13 3.17
N PRO A 705 -28.58 -23.61 1.98
CA PRO A 705 -29.82 -23.18 1.36
C PRO A 705 -31.03 -23.85 2.04
N GLU A 706 -31.50 -23.28 3.16
CA GLU A 706 -32.58 -23.84 4.00
C GLU A 706 -33.87 -24.18 3.24
N ARG A 707 -34.21 -23.40 2.21
CA ARG A 707 -35.37 -23.69 1.35
C ARG A 707 -35.16 -24.95 0.52
N LEU A 708 -33.97 -25.11 -0.07
CA LEU A 708 -33.64 -26.27 -0.87
C LEU A 708 -33.53 -27.52 0.01
N LEU A 709 -32.92 -27.40 1.20
CA LEU A 709 -32.80 -28.53 2.14
C LEU A 709 -34.17 -29.07 2.56
N ARG A 710 -35.17 -28.22 2.75
CA ARG A 710 -36.56 -28.67 3.00
C ARG A 710 -37.18 -29.42 1.82
N TRP A 711 -36.85 -29.05 0.58
CA TRP A 711 -37.29 -29.81 -0.60
C TRP A 711 -36.57 -31.15 -0.69
N VAL A 712 -35.27 -31.18 -0.40
CA VAL A 712 -34.46 -32.41 -0.36
C VAL A 712 -34.95 -33.34 0.75
N GLU A 713 -35.29 -32.82 1.92
CA GLU A 713 -35.91 -33.58 3.00
C GLU A 713 -37.24 -34.21 2.56
N ARG A 714 -38.12 -33.45 1.91
CA ARG A 714 -39.38 -33.98 1.35
C ARG A 714 -39.14 -35.05 0.29
N PHE A 715 -38.13 -34.86 -0.56
CA PHE A 715 -37.74 -35.83 -1.56
C PHE A 715 -37.25 -37.14 -0.92
N HIS A 716 -36.37 -37.07 0.10
CA HIS A 716 -35.94 -38.25 0.84
C HIS A 716 -37.06 -38.89 1.66
N ALA A 717 -37.98 -38.09 2.21
CA ALA A 717 -39.16 -38.60 2.89
C ALA A 717 -40.14 -39.30 1.94
N TRP A 718 -40.19 -38.89 0.67
CA TRP A 718 -40.95 -39.58 -0.38
C TRP A 718 -40.24 -40.85 -0.88
N GLN A 719 -38.90 -40.90 -0.85
CA GLN A 719 -38.13 -42.08 -1.22
C GLN A 719 -38.12 -43.19 -0.15
N ARG A 720 -38.27 -42.83 1.12
CA ARG A 720 -38.47 -43.78 2.24
C ARG A 720 -39.90 -44.28 2.24
#